data_AF-A0A6I7Y9X8-F1
#
_entry.id   AF-A0A6I7Y9X8-F1
#
_cell.length_a   1.000
_cell.length_b   1.000
_cell.length_c   1.000
_cell.angle_alpha   90.00
_cell.angle_beta   90.00
_cell.angle_gamma   90.00
#
_symmetry.space_group_name_H-M   'P 1'
#
loop_
_entity.id
_entity.type
_entity.pdbx_description
1 polymer ?
#
loop_
_entity_poly.entity_id
_entity_poly.type
_entity_poly.pdbx_seq_one_letter_code
_entity_poly.pdbx_strand_id
1 'polypeptide(L)'
;MCVTLVTVTPAAAADPVGDCTATEGAVVAVDFGPFGGKVERGCDMTPTTGYDLLHDGGFTTEGTQHDGPAFICRIGLGSGTQYPTEKQEACVLTPPATAYWSYWTASPGTNRWTYSQYGAMSRKLKDGDVDAWVFGGTDIGGSTGKPTFTPDDVRAGGGTGTPDPGNTPTVPAGQIDLAAAAGWIGGTLKDGERVVDDGADTPNFLLTTEALYALAAADPENAHLAKVTAFLADHTDAYAYPSGKDEAPDATAAARLALVAEATEGDPRGFGGHDLIADLVGHVCPAGPESGSPTPGCTAKGDFRNAGYGDGQALAVLAVLRAGVTPPAEAVARLTQLQCEDGGVTSILIRPGEYCDGDPGTTGLVALALHEAGGQDKAVEQAVAYLKKAQRQDGAFPGYTGATTGSVYATGYAAQALRALDATAHADAAVAWLSREQLDGGGFGFEEDATDPALYATSPAVLAGAGTDLGRLTTKQPDPTDPPATESPTTEPPTTGPTTTDRPTTGPSRPAGEGPDLKKGVAYLTSAANLRQGQYYPADPKLPGADFGLTIDGAYSLAATGLDNDKLRGIVDFLDHGGKDGDGKTLQDWTGAGTKYALGGSMGKAALLAEAVGRDPRDFGGKDLIAALNTAVCEKASKAPDRSCAAEGAYTYAPSVFSQSLAIMAQLRADEKDAAQKPIAYLESLQHDSGAWPSLIPATGDSDVDSTSIAAMALDLAGGDKADRAVDKALSWIAGKQLPDGGFPGAAGNSVNSAALAIQGLSLDQKRYDSEIGKALKFLAGQQNSDGGFNVAQDGQRGSNLRASAQAVGGATGISFALLERSLEGTTPQPVPSASTPQIITPGGTGNIVDTDGGGGALASTGVRIGALAGAAALLVAAGWWFVVVSRRRAEAEGRI
;
A
#
# COMPACT_ATOMS: atom_id res chain seq x y z
N MET A 1 56.14 23.65 4.50
CA MET A 1 54.82 24.30 4.58
C MET A 1 54.22 24.28 3.18
N CYS A 2 53.15 23.53 2.96
CA CYS A 2 52.32 23.65 1.77
C CYS A 2 50.96 24.16 2.24
N VAL A 3 50.45 25.21 1.60
CA VAL A 3 49.11 25.74 1.89
C VAL A 3 48.15 25.11 0.89
N THR A 4 47.33 24.17 1.35
CA THR A 4 46.27 23.58 0.53
C THR A 4 45.13 24.59 0.44
N LEU A 5 44.98 25.24 -0.71
CA LEU A 5 43.81 26.05 -1.01
C LEU A 5 42.61 25.13 -1.25
N VAL A 6 41.69 25.09 -0.28
CA VAL A 6 40.37 24.49 -0.46
C VAL A 6 39.55 25.46 -1.31
N THR A 7 39.29 25.09 -2.56
CA THR A 7 38.33 25.79 -3.41
C THR A 7 36.92 25.47 -2.93
N VAL A 8 36.36 26.35 -2.10
CA VAL A 8 34.93 26.32 -1.77
C VAL A 8 34.15 26.64 -3.05
N THR A 9 33.44 25.66 -3.60
CA THR A 9 32.39 25.91 -4.60
C THR A 9 31.31 26.77 -3.96
N PRO A 10 30.85 27.85 -4.61
CA PRO A 10 29.64 28.54 -4.17
C PRO A 10 28.48 27.55 -4.11
N ALA A 11 27.56 27.76 -3.17
CA ALA A 11 26.22 27.18 -3.31
C ALA A 11 25.58 27.70 -4.61
N ALA A 12 24.68 26.91 -5.20
CA ALA A 12 23.78 27.44 -6.21
C ALA A 12 23.05 28.66 -5.63
N ALA A 13 22.96 29.74 -6.41
CA ALA A 13 22.12 30.87 -6.04
C ALA A 13 20.73 30.59 -6.59
N ALA A 14 19.71 30.70 -5.74
CA ALA A 14 18.32 30.55 -6.14
C ALA A 14 17.98 31.44 -7.33
N ASP A 15 17.13 30.95 -8.22
CA ASP A 15 16.67 31.72 -9.37
C ASP A 15 15.92 32.97 -8.91
N PRO A 16 15.88 34.04 -9.74
CA PRO A 16 15.19 35.25 -9.37
C PRO A 16 13.71 34.96 -9.12
N VAL A 17 13.21 35.27 -7.91
CA VAL A 17 11.79 35.06 -7.50
C VAL A 17 10.79 35.87 -8.35
N GLY A 18 11.25 36.68 -9.32
CA GLY A 18 10.43 37.30 -10.36
C GLY A 18 10.18 36.43 -11.59
N ASP A 19 10.94 35.35 -11.77
CA ASP A 19 10.95 34.51 -12.97
C ASP A 19 10.04 33.27 -12.78
N CYS A 20 9.90 32.75 -11.55
CA CYS A 20 8.90 31.72 -11.22
C CYS A 20 7.47 32.30 -11.14
N THR A 21 6.59 31.89 -12.06
CA THR A 21 5.26 32.51 -12.28
C THR A 21 4.09 31.61 -11.85
N ALA A 22 2.95 31.70 -12.55
CA ALA A 22 1.84 30.75 -12.46
C ALA A 22 2.00 29.53 -13.38
N THR A 23 2.96 29.58 -14.32
CA THR A 23 3.09 28.64 -15.45
C THR A 23 4.54 28.36 -15.88
N GLU A 24 5.53 28.74 -15.08
CA GLU A 24 6.96 28.60 -15.38
C GLU A 24 7.73 28.59 -14.05
N GLY A 25 8.61 27.60 -13.83
CA GLY A 25 9.32 27.38 -12.56
C GLY A 25 8.41 27.01 -11.39
N ALA A 26 8.99 26.75 -10.21
CA ALA A 26 8.24 26.53 -8.96
C ALA A 26 8.72 27.44 -7.82
N VAL A 27 7.81 27.79 -6.90
CA VAL A 27 8.08 28.67 -5.77
C VAL A 27 8.01 27.91 -4.46
N VAL A 28 8.97 28.14 -3.57
CA VAL A 28 8.90 27.69 -2.16
C VAL A 28 8.79 28.89 -1.23
N ALA A 29 7.90 28.80 -0.23
CA ALA A 29 7.75 29.78 0.83
C ALA A 29 8.07 29.17 2.20
N VAL A 30 8.79 29.90 3.06
CA VAL A 30 9.09 29.45 4.43
C VAL A 30 8.69 30.53 5.42
N ASP A 31 7.76 30.22 6.31
CA ASP A 31 7.28 31.16 7.33
C ASP A 31 8.15 31.14 8.58
N PHE A 32 9.02 32.14 8.71
CA PHE A 32 9.79 32.40 9.93
C PHE A 32 9.03 33.29 10.95
N GLY A 33 7.78 33.67 10.69
CA GLY A 33 6.91 34.42 11.59
C GLY A 33 6.84 33.88 13.03
N PRO A 34 6.70 32.56 13.25
CA PRO A 34 6.78 31.94 14.59
C PRO A 34 8.07 32.22 15.37
N PHE A 35 9.14 32.59 14.67
CA PHE A 35 10.45 32.95 15.23
C PHE A 35 10.74 34.46 15.21
N GLY A 36 9.74 35.29 14.86
CA GLY A 36 9.88 36.75 14.71
C GLY A 36 10.45 37.21 13.37
N GLY A 37 10.53 36.32 12.39
CA GLY A 37 10.90 36.63 11.00
C GLY A 37 9.71 37.05 10.14
N LYS A 38 9.83 36.76 8.84
CA LYS A 38 8.78 36.94 7.82
C LYS A 38 8.70 35.68 6.96
N VAL A 39 7.70 35.61 6.09
CA VAL A 39 7.70 34.66 4.98
C VAL A 39 8.85 35.03 4.03
N GLU A 40 9.78 34.10 3.84
CA GLU A 40 10.84 34.16 2.82
C GLU A 40 10.44 33.29 1.63
N ARG A 41 11.02 33.57 0.45
CA ARG A 41 10.67 32.88 -0.81
C ARG A 41 11.91 32.48 -1.61
N GLY A 42 11.84 31.30 -2.21
CA GLY A 42 12.80 30.75 -3.17
C GLY A 42 12.12 30.43 -4.51
N CYS A 43 12.92 30.29 -5.55
CA CYS A 43 12.50 29.98 -6.91
C CYS A 43 13.52 29.02 -7.54
N ASP A 44 13.03 28.05 -8.30
CA ASP A 44 13.78 27.10 -9.13
C ASP A 44 13.07 26.99 -10.48
N MET A 45 13.78 27.32 -11.56
CA MET A 45 13.26 27.26 -12.94
C MET A 45 13.38 25.87 -13.58
N THR A 46 13.88 24.87 -12.84
CA THR A 46 14.08 23.47 -13.27
C THR A 46 13.55 22.45 -12.24
N PRO A 47 12.33 22.63 -11.70
CA PRO A 47 11.92 22.01 -10.45
C PRO A 47 11.79 20.48 -10.53
N THR A 48 12.49 19.79 -9.61
CA THR A 48 12.57 18.32 -9.56
C THR A 48 11.72 17.72 -8.45
N THR A 49 12.09 17.95 -7.17
CA THR A 49 11.26 17.57 -6.01
C THR A 49 11.04 18.75 -5.05
N GLY A 50 10.02 18.65 -4.19
CA GLY A 50 9.77 19.65 -3.15
C GLY A 50 10.89 19.79 -2.12
N TYR A 51 11.75 18.77 -1.98
CA TYR A 51 12.97 18.84 -1.17
C TYR A 51 14.09 19.59 -1.90
N ASP A 52 14.24 19.35 -3.20
CA ASP A 52 15.26 20.01 -4.02
C ASP A 52 14.92 21.50 -4.21
N LEU A 53 13.68 21.82 -4.57
CA LEU A 53 13.13 23.19 -4.61
C LEU A 53 13.37 23.97 -3.31
N LEU A 54 13.30 23.33 -2.14
CA LEU A 54 13.62 23.99 -0.87
C LEU A 54 15.11 24.41 -0.81
N HIS A 55 16.03 23.57 -1.30
CA HIS A 55 17.46 23.85 -1.25
C HIS A 55 17.93 24.77 -2.38
N ASP A 56 17.48 24.52 -3.61
CA ASP A 56 17.79 25.34 -4.78
C ASP A 56 17.08 26.70 -4.70
N GLY A 57 15.89 26.76 -4.07
CA GLY A 57 15.26 28.00 -3.60
C GLY A 57 16.03 28.75 -2.50
N GLY A 58 17.20 28.25 -2.08
CA GLY A 58 18.18 28.95 -1.24
C GLY A 58 18.07 28.68 0.26
N PHE A 59 17.20 27.76 0.70
CA PHE A 59 17.08 27.38 2.10
C PHE A 59 18.04 26.26 2.48
N THR A 60 18.33 26.15 3.77
CA THR A 60 19.19 25.10 4.33
C THR A 60 18.42 24.34 5.40
N THR A 61 18.39 23.01 5.30
CA THR A 61 17.71 22.15 6.28
C THR A 61 18.66 21.51 7.29
N GLU A 62 18.10 20.98 8.38
CA GLU A 62 18.73 19.96 9.19
C GLU A 62 17.69 18.87 9.50
N GLY A 63 18.06 17.60 9.32
CA GLY A 63 17.20 16.45 9.60
C GLY A 63 17.10 16.12 11.09
N THR A 64 16.34 15.08 11.42
CA THR A 64 16.43 14.43 12.74
C THR A 64 17.60 13.44 12.75
N GLN A 65 18.11 13.08 13.93
CA GLN A 65 19.15 12.05 14.05
C GLN A 65 18.60 10.63 13.90
N HIS A 66 17.31 10.40 14.18
CA HIS A 66 16.61 9.13 14.02
C HIS A 66 16.28 8.81 12.56
N ASP A 67 15.67 9.76 11.86
CA ASP A 67 15.10 9.57 10.52
C ASP A 67 16.07 10.05 9.42
N GLY A 68 17.01 10.95 9.78
CA GLY A 68 17.94 11.60 8.85
C GLY A 68 17.30 12.79 8.12
N PRO A 69 17.83 13.18 6.94
CA PRO A 69 17.34 14.34 6.19
C PRO A 69 15.89 14.17 5.65
N ALA A 70 15.35 12.94 5.67
CA ALA A 70 13.97 12.66 5.27
C ALA A 70 12.93 13.32 6.19
N PHE A 71 13.27 13.61 7.45
CA PHE A 71 12.43 14.39 8.35
C PHE A 71 13.10 15.74 8.66
N ILE A 72 12.66 16.80 7.96
CA ILE A 72 13.19 18.15 8.15
C ILE A 72 12.80 18.68 9.54
N CYS A 73 13.80 18.85 10.39
CA CYS A 73 13.65 19.33 11.75
C CYS A 73 13.97 20.82 11.90
N ARG A 74 14.95 21.34 11.13
CA ARG A 74 15.23 22.79 11.05
C ARG A 74 15.21 23.27 9.60
N ILE A 75 14.86 24.55 9.41
CA ILE A 75 15.01 25.29 8.15
C ILE A 75 15.66 26.65 8.45
N GLY A 76 16.53 27.12 7.58
CA GLY A 76 17.09 28.48 7.56
C GLY A 76 17.27 28.98 6.14
N LEU A 77 17.68 30.24 5.96
CA LEU A 77 17.91 30.84 4.63
C LEU A 77 19.41 31.08 4.42
N GLY A 78 20.00 30.45 3.39
CA GLY A 78 21.44 30.49 3.12
C GLY A 78 22.29 30.13 4.35
N SER A 79 23.26 30.98 4.69
CA SER A 79 24.09 30.89 5.91
C SER A 79 23.48 31.57 7.15
N GLY A 80 22.18 31.86 7.13
CA GLY A 80 21.43 32.42 8.24
C GLY A 80 21.21 31.43 9.40
N THR A 81 20.52 31.90 10.44
CA THR A 81 20.13 31.04 11.57
C THR A 81 19.04 30.07 11.14
N GLN A 82 19.25 28.78 11.38
CA GLN A 82 18.21 27.75 11.24
C GLN A 82 17.31 27.72 12.47
N TYR A 83 16.02 27.47 12.25
CA TYR A 83 14.97 27.42 13.26
C TYR A 83 14.15 26.11 13.15
N PRO A 84 13.60 25.58 14.26
CA PRO A 84 13.86 25.95 15.66
C PRO A 84 15.33 25.77 16.05
N THR A 85 15.86 26.67 16.88
CA THR A 85 17.27 26.59 17.29
C THR A 85 17.54 25.37 18.18
N GLU A 86 18.80 24.95 18.30
CA GLU A 86 19.25 23.82 19.15
C GLU A 86 18.73 23.86 20.61
N LYS A 87 18.40 25.06 21.12
CA LYS A 87 17.86 25.27 22.48
C LYS A 87 16.34 25.08 22.59
N GLN A 88 15.63 25.02 21.45
CA GLN A 88 14.18 24.91 21.37
C GLN A 88 13.76 23.49 20.96
N GLU A 89 14.49 22.91 20.01
CA GLU A 89 14.38 21.51 19.60
C GLU A 89 15.81 21.00 19.34
N ALA A 90 16.11 19.77 19.77
CA ALA A 90 17.43 19.15 19.64
C ALA A 90 17.60 18.33 18.35
N CYS A 91 16.52 18.09 17.59
CA CYS A 91 16.50 17.34 16.33
C CYS A 91 17.00 15.91 16.47
N VAL A 92 16.28 15.19 17.32
CA VAL A 92 16.60 13.83 17.76
C VAL A 92 15.69 12.84 17.06
N LEU A 93 14.43 12.85 17.48
CA LEU A 93 13.31 12.19 16.84
C LEU A 93 12.59 13.20 15.95
N THR A 94 11.55 12.72 15.27
CA THR A 94 10.43 13.54 14.79
C THR A 94 9.94 14.51 15.89
N PRO A 95 9.97 15.84 15.65
CA PRO A 95 9.35 16.82 16.53
C PRO A 95 7.84 16.58 16.66
N PRO A 96 7.20 16.98 17.78
CA PRO A 96 5.81 16.67 18.04
C PRO A 96 4.88 17.42 17.09
N ALA A 97 3.71 16.84 16.77
CA ALA A 97 2.66 17.47 15.95
C ALA A 97 2.16 18.84 16.47
N THR A 98 2.52 19.24 17.69
CA THR A 98 2.24 20.55 18.28
C THR A 98 3.29 21.63 17.96
N ALA A 99 4.47 21.25 17.43
CA ALA A 99 5.59 22.15 17.11
C ALA A 99 6.58 21.48 16.14
N TYR A 100 6.24 21.46 14.84
CA TYR A 100 7.10 20.95 13.77
C TYR A 100 6.97 21.82 12.51
N TRP A 101 7.87 21.62 11.54
CA TRP A 101 7.73 22.19 10.20
C TRP A 101 6.69 21.38 9.41
N SER A 102 5.46 21.87 9.35
CA SER A 102 4.41 21.30 8.51
C SER A 102 4.61 21.72 7.05
N TYR A 103 4.40 20.77 6.16
CA TYR A 103 4.66 20.87 4.74
C TYR A 103 3.35 20.97 3.96
N TRP A 104 3.25 22.02 3.14
CA TRP A 104 2.04 22.41 2.42
C TRP A 104 2.36 22.57 0.94
N THR A 105 1.39 22.29 0.09
CA THR A 105 1.56 22.22 -1.35
C THR A 105 0.37 22.85 -2.07
N ALA A 106 0.61 23.40 -3.25
CA ALA A 106 -0.38 24.02 -4.10
C ALA A 106 -0.01 23.81 -5.58
N SER A 107 -0.76 22.94 -6.25
CA SER A 107 -0.60 22.61 -7.67
C SER A 107 -0.77 23.84 -8.58
N PRO A 108 -0.28 23.82 -9.84
CA PRO A 108 -0.40 24.94 -10.77
C PRO A 108 -1.84 25.47 -10.89
N GLY A 109 -1.99 26.79 -10.76
CA GLY A 109 -3.30 27.46 -10.78
C GLY A 109 -4.16 27.32 -9.52
N THR A 110 -3.72 26.59 -8.50
CA THR A 110 -4.44 26.55 -7.21
C THR A 110 -3.99 27.71 -6.32
N ASN A 111 -4.97 28.29 -5.60
CA ASN A 111 -4.74 29.33 -4.59
C ASN A 111 -5.24 28.88 -3.19
N ARG A 112 -5.06 27.59 -2.89
CA ARG A 112 -5.31 26.96 -1.59
C ARG A 112 -4.12 26.07 -1.24
N TRP A 113 -3.88 25.85 0.05
CA TRP A 113 -2.84 24.96 0.55
C TRP A 113 -3.41 23.60 0.94
N THR A 114 -2.81 22.53 0.39
CA THR A 114 -3.03 21.14 0.81
C THR A 114 -1.88 20.71 1.71
N TYR A 115 -2.20 20.22 2.91
CA TYR A 115 -1.21 19.61 3.81
C TYR A 115 -0.72 18.28 3.21
N SER A 116 0.60 18.10 3.13
CA SER A 116 1.16 16.89 2.56
C SER A 116 1.30 15.78 3.61
N GLN A 117 0.65 14.64 3.36
CA GLN A 117 0.84 13.40 4.13
C GLN A 117 2.18 12.72 3.83
N TYR A 118 2.91 13.19 2.80
CA TYR A 118 4.17 12.62 2.33
C TYR A 118 5.33 13.64 2.44
N GLY A 119 6.55 13.14 2.65
CA GLY A 119 7.75 13.98 2.72
C GLY A 119 8.10 14.65 1.40
N ALA A 120 8.73 15.83 1.46
CA ALA A 120 8.98 16.65 0.27
C ALA A 120 9.83 15.99 -0.83
N MET A 121 10.66 15.00 -0.47
CA MET A 121 11.44 14.18 -1.41
C MET A 121 10.57 13.32 -2.35
N SER A 122 9.31 13.03 -2.00
CA SER A 122 8.41 12.23 -2.84
C SER A 122 7.48 13.06 -3.73
N ARG A 123 7.38 14.38 -3.49
CA ARG A 123 6.62 15.28 -4.37
C ARG A 123 7.47 15.56 -5.61
N LYS A 124 7.01 15.13 -6.78
CA LYS A 124 7.51 15.62 -8.08
C LYS A 124 6.83 16.93 -8.42
N LEU A 125 7.60 17.90 -8.89
CA LEU A 125 7.12 19.24 -9.21
C LEU A 125 6.87 19.44 -10.71
N LYS A 126 6.19 20.56 -11.02
CA LYS A 126 5.83 21.03 -12.36
C LYS A 126 5.93 22.56 -12.39
N ASP A 127 6.01 23.12 -13.60
CA ASP A 127 5.87 24.57 -13.81
C ASP A 127 4.56 25.10 -13.22
N GLY A 128 4.67 26.11 -12.34
CA GLY A 128 3.57 26.71 -11.60
C GLY A 128 3.26 26.06 -10.24
N ASP A 129 3.97 25.03 -9.79
CA ASP A 129 3.83 24.51 -8.43
C ASP A 129 4.26 25.57 -7.38
N VAL A 130 3.62 25.53 -6.21
CA VAL A 130 4.03 26.30 -5.04
C VAL A 130 4.01 25.40 -3.81
N ASP A 131 5.11 25.40 -3.06
CA ASP A 131 5.25 24.69 -1.78
C ASP A 131 5.43 25.68 -0.62
N ALA A 132 4.99 25.31 0.57
CA ALA A 132 5.15 26.12 1.78
C ALA A 132 5.53 25.30 3.01
N TRP A 133 6.35 25.90 3.86
CA TRP A 133 6.78 25.36 5.14
C TRP A 133 6.38 26.31 6.28
N VAL A 134 5.64 25.80 7.25
CA VAL A 134 5.13 26.59 8.39
C VAL A 134 5.47 25.86 9.69
N PHE A 135 6.06 26.57 10.65
CA PHE A 135 6.40 25.97 11.94
C PHE A 135 5.27 26.15 12.95
N GLY A 136 4.70 25.05 13.47
CA GLY A 136 3.67 25.15 14.49
C GLY A 136 2.99 23.84 14.87
N GLY A 137 1.79 23.97 15.44
CA GLY A 137 0.89 22.86 15.70
C GLY A 137 -0.02 22.62 14.51
N THR A 138 0.06 21.43 13.92
CA THR A 138 -0.71 20.98 12.76
C THR A 138 -1.19 19.56 13.04
N ASP A 139 -2.49 19.32 12.98
CA ASP A 139 -3.09 17.99 13.14
C ASP A 139 -2.78 17.07 11.96
N ILE A 140 -3.01 15.77 12.16
CA ILE A 140 -2.71 14.73 11.15
C ILE A 140 -3.48 14.90 9.84
N GLY A 141 -4.59 15.65 9.82
CA GLY A 141 -5.35 15.96 8.61
C GLY A 141 -5.06 17.33 7.99
N GLY A 142 -4.21 18.17 8.60
CA GLY A 142 -3.95 19.54 8.14
C GLY A 142 -5.15 20.49 8.24
N SER A 143 -6.14 20.20 9.10
CA SER A 143 -7.30 21.08 9.33
C SER A 143 -6.94 22.37 10.08
N THR A 144 -5.84 22.33 10.82
CA THR A 144 -5.21 23.41 11.60
C THR A 144 -3.77 23.64 11.13
N GLY A 145 -3.10 24.69 11.64
CA GLY A 145 -1.67 24.95 11.34
C GLY A 145 -1.34 25.47 9.94
N LYS A 146 -2.34 25.62 9.06
CA LYS A 146 -2.18 26.08 7.67
C LYS A 146 -1.55 27.47 7.52
N PRO A 147 -0.87 27.76 6.40
CA PRO A 147 -0.27 29.07 6.15
C PRO A 147 -1.27 30.22 6.21
N THR A 148 -0.80 31.37 6.69
CA THR A 148 -1.62 32.60 6.83
C THR A 148 -1.59 33.51 5.59
N PHE A 149 -0.84 33.11 4.57
CA PHE A 149 -0.76 33.67 3.22
C PHE A 149 -1.28 32.64 2.21
N THR A 150 -1.57 33.06 0.99
CA THR A 150 -2.06 32.20 -0.10
C THR A 150 -0.93 31.83 -1.09
N PRO A 151 -1.06 30.78 -1.92
CA PRO A 151 -0.10 30.50 -2.98
C PRO A 151 0.15 31.70 -3.93
N ASP A 152 -0.88 32.46 -4.27
CA ASP A 152 -0.74 33.61 -5.17
C ASP A 152 -0.02 34.81 -4.51
N ASP A 153 -0.03 34.92 -3.17
CA ASP A 153 0.75 35.93 -2.44
C ASP A 153 2.27 35.73 -2.60
N VAL A 154 2.72 34.51 -2.94
CA VAL A 154 4.14 34.17 -3.06
C VAL A 154 4.64 33.99 -4.49
N ARG A 155 3.76 33.90 -5.50
CA ARG A 155 4.15 33.90 -6.94
C ARG A 155 4.79 35.21 -7.40
N ALA A 156 5.49 35.19 -8.54
CA ALA A 156 5.80 36.41 -9.28
C ALA A 156 4.53 37.04 -9.89
N GLY A 157 4.55 38.38 -10.07
CA GLY A 157 3.54 39.12 -10.83
C GLY A 157 2.15 39.30 -10.19
N GLY A 158 1.78 38.53 -9.16
CA GLY A 158 0.48 38.63 -8.48
C GLY A 158 -0.72 38.36 -9.40
N GLY A 159 -0.54 37.51 -10.41
CA GLY A 159 -1.53 37.25 -11.44
C GLY A 159 -2.63 36.28 -10.98
N THR A 160 -3.89 36.71 -11.03
CA THR A 160 -5.08 35.90 -10.78
C THR A 160 -5.38 34.93 -11.94
N GLY A 161 -4.35 34.24 -12.42
CA GLY A 161 -4.35 33.43 -13.63
C GLY A 161 -4.41 31.95 -13.30
N THR A 162 -5.59 31.45 -12.93
CA THR A 162 -5.89 30.02 -13.00
C THR A 162 -5.75 29.59 -14.48
N PRO A 163 -4.91 28.59 -14.82
CA PRO A 163 -4.82 28.08 -16.18
C PRO A 163 -6.17 27.53 -16.65
N ASP A 164 -6.43 27.68 -17.94
CA ASP A 164 -7.60 27.13 -18.64
C ASP A 164 -7.71 25.60 -18.37
N PRO A 165 -8.91 24.99 -18.23
CA PRO A 165 -9.08 23.61 -17.73
C PRO A 165 -8.54 22.47 -18.63
N GLY A 166 -7.64 22.77 -19.57
CA GLY A 166 -7.18 21.87 -20.62
C GLY A 166 -8.08 21.94 -21.86
N ASN A 167 -7.47 22.00 -23.03
CA ASN A 167 -8.17 21.65 -24.26
C ASN A 167 -8.56 20.17 -24.21
N THR A 168 -9.73 19.81 -24.75
CA THR A 168 -10.19 18.42 -24.84
C THR A 168 -9.10 17.52 -25.47
N PRO A 169 -8.72 16.39 -24.83
CA PRO A 169 -7.63 15.54 -25.31
C PRO A 169 -7.81 15.13 -26.78
N THR A 170 -6.87 15.49 -27.63
CA THR A 170 -6.93 15.20 -29.08
C THR A 170 -6.30 13.85 -29.37
N VAL A 171 -7.02 12.79 -28.98
CA VAL A 171 -6.59 11.40 -29.15
C VAL A 171 -7.20 10.74 -30.40
N PRO A 172 -6.56 9.74 -31.00
CA PRO A 172 -7.20 8.90 -32.04
C PRO A 172 -8.43 8.21 -31.46
N ALA A 173 -9.53 8.17 -32.22
CA ALA A 173 -10.73 7.43 -31.81
C ALA A 173 -10.43 5.92 -31.69
N GLY A 174 -11.01 5.29 -30.67
CA GLY A 174 -10.90 3.87 -30.39
C GLY A 174 -12.22 3.32 -29.84
N GLN A 175 -12.36 1.99 -29.86
CA GLN A 175 -13.57 1.28 -29.46
C GLN A 175 -13.19 0.05 -28.63
N ILE A 176 -13.98 -0.25 -27.61
CA ILE A 176 -13.84 -1.45 -26.79
C ILE A 176 -14.50 -2.63 -27.52
N ASP A 177 -13.82 -3.76 -27.61
CA ASP A 177 -14.40 -4.99 -28.12
C ASP A 177 -15.31 -5.61 -27.05
N LEU A 178 -16.60 -5.27 -27.13
CA LEU A 178 -17.64 -5.76 -26.23
C LEU A 178 -17.85 -7.28 -26.38
N ALA A 179 -17.62 -7.86 -27.57
CA ALA A 179 -17.78 -9.30 -27.78
C ALA A 179 -16.64 -10.09 -27.12
N ALA A 180 -15.40 -9.59 -27.21
CA ALA A 180 -14.27 -10.13 -26.46
C ALA A 180 -14.49 -9.98 -24.95
N ALA A 181 -14.98 -8.83 -24.49
CA ALA A 181 -15.31 -8.60 -23.08
C ALA A 181 -16.39 -9.56 -22.57
N ALA A 182 -17.51 -9.72 -23.29
CA ALA A 182 -18.57 -10.66 -22.92
C ALA A 182 -18.07 -12.12 -22.87
N GLY A 183 -17.23 -12.51 -23.84
CA GLY A 183 -16.56 -13.82 -23.85
C GLY A 183 -15.64 -14.03 -22.64
N TRP A 184 -14.88 -13.00 -22.26
CA TRP A 184 -14.03 -13.02 -21.06
C TRP A 184 -14.86 -13.19 -19.78
N ILE A 185 -15.89 -12.34 -19.61
CA ILE A 185 -16.76 -12.35 -18.42
C ILE A 185 -17.45 -13.70 -18.29
N GLY A 186 -18.00 -14.25 -19.37
CA GLY A 186 -18.57 -15.61 -19.38
C GLY A 186 -17.57 -16.68 -18.93
N GLY A 187 -16.29 -16.54 -19.29
CA GLY A 187 -15.19 -17.38 -18.82
C GLY A 187 -14.87 -17.26 -17.33
N THR A 188 -15.22 -16.15 -16.66
CA THR A 188 -15.06 -15.99 -15.20
C THR A 188 -16.17 -16.63 -14.37
N LEU A 189 -17.31 -17.00 -14.99
CA LEU A 189 -18.48 -17.51 -14.28
C LEU A 189 -18.41 -19.02 -14.04
N LYS A 190 -18.11 -19.41 -12.80
CA LYS A 190 -18.22 -20.79 -12.33
C LYS A 190 -19.67 -21.27 -12.46
N ASP A 191 -19.82 -22.46 -13.06
CA ASP A 191 -21.10 -23.08 -13.46
C ASP A 191 -21.97 -22.20 -14.40
N GLY A 192 -21.41 -21.08 -14.87
CA GLY A 192 -22.10 -20.04 -15.63
C GLY A 192 -23.08 -19.19 -14.81
N GLU A 193 -22.95 -19.14 -13.49
CA GLU A 193 -23.91 -18.47 -12.59
C GLU A 193 -23.29 -17.50 -11.57
N ARG A 194 -22.01 -17.67 -11.22
CA ARG A 194 -21.36 -16.88 -10.16
C ARG A 194 -19.85 -16.76 -10.37
N VAL A 195 -19.27 -15.67 -9.87
CA VAL A 195 -17.82 -15.56 -9.70
C VAL A 195 -17.45 -16.19 -8.36
N VAL A 196 -16.32 -16.89 -8.32
CA VAL A 196 -15.67 -17.32 -7.08
C VAL A 196 -14.25 -16.78 -7.07
N ASP A 197 -13.67 -16.61 -5.88
CA ASP A 197 -12.25 -16.25 -5.78
C ASP A 197 -11.36 -17.42 -6.22
N ASP A 198 -10.20 -17.11 -6.81
CA ASP A 198 -9.25 -18.15 -7.24
C ASP A 198 -8.87 -19.08 -6.08
N GLY A 199 -9.10 -20.39 -6.29
CA GLY A 199 -8.90 -21.45 -5.30
C GLY A 199 -10.09 -21.74 -4.38
N ALA A 200 -11.21 -21.03 -4.51
CA ALA A 200 -12.38 -21.16 -3.64
C ALA A 200 -13.62 -21.80 -4.31
N ASP A 201 -14.55 -22.26 -3.46
CA ASP A 201 -15.94 -22.55 -3.83
C ASP A 201 -16.92 -21.45 -3.38
N THR A 202 -16.47 -20.56 -2.49
CA THR A 202 -17.25 -19.44 -1.95
C THR A 202 -17.60 -18.43 -3.06
N PRO A 203 -18.88 -18.02 -3.21
CA PRO A 203 -19.26 -16.99 -4.15
C PRO A 203 -18.70 -15.61 -3.77
N ASN A 204 -18.16 -14.89 -4.74
CA ASN A 204 -17.84 -13.47 -4.60
C ASN A 204 -19.02 -12.66 -5.18
N PHE A 205 -19.97 -12.29 -4.32
CA PHE A 205 -21.21 -11.62 -4.73
C PHE A 205 -20.98 -10.26 -5.41
N LEU A 206 -19.95 -9.52 -4.98
CA LEU A 206 -19.58 -8.23 -5.56
C LEU A 206 -19.09 -8.43 -7.00
N LEU A 207 -18.09 -9.29 -7.24
CA LEU A 207 -17.62 -9.56 -8.60
C LEU A 207 -18.69 -10.24 -9.47
N THR A 208 -19.60 -11.01 -8.87
CA THR A 208 -20.78 -11.59 -9.55
C THR A 208 -21.77 -10.51 -10.01
N THR A 209 -21.92 -9.44 -9.23
CA THR A 209 -22.73 -8.26 -9.60
C THR A 209 -22.07 -7.49 -10.75
N GLU A 210 -20.77 -7.21 -10.64
CA GLU A 210 -20.02 -6.52 -11.70
C GLU A 210 -19.99 -7.32 -13.01
N ALA A 211 -19.89 -8.65 -12.95
CA ALA A 211 -20.02 -9.53 -14.11
C ALA A 211 -21.40 -9.44 -14.78
N LEU A 212 -22.47 -9.32 -14.00
CA LEU A 212 -23.82 -9.13 -14.53
C LEU A 212 -23.98 -7.77 -15.22
N TYR A 213 -23.52 -6.68 -14.60
CA TYR A 213 -23.58 -5.35 -15.22
C TYR A 213 -22.81 -5.31 -16.55
N ALA A 214 -21.61 -5.88 -16.56
CA ALA A 214 -20.76 -5.93 -17.74
C ALA A 214 -21.38 -6.78 -18.86
N LEU A 215 -21.98 -7.92 -18.54
CA LEU A 215 -22.74 -8.72 -19.53
C LEU A 215 -23.98 -7.98 -20.04
N ALA A 216 -24.76 -7.34 -19.15
CA ALA A 216 -25.96 -6.60 -19.55
C ALA A 216 -25.65 -5.40 -20.46
N ALA A 217 -24.43 -4.86 -20.40
CA ALA A 217 -23.94 -3.80 -21.28
C ALA A 217 -23.32 -4.33 -22.60
N ALA A 218 -22.62 -5.47 -22.56
CA ALA A 218 -21.87 -6.00 -23.71
C ALA A 218 -22.66 -6.98 -24.58
N ASP A 219 -23.52 -7.80 -23.96
CA ASP A 219 -24.34 -8.84 -24.60
C ASP A 219 -25.67 -8.99 -23.84
N PRO A 220 -26.67 -8.14 -24.13
CA PRO A 220 -27.97 -8.16 -23.45
C PRO A 220 -28.77 -9.47 -23.59
N GLU A 221 -28.44 -10.32 -24.58
CA GLU A 221 -29.08 -11.63 -24.79
C GLU A 221 -28.30 -12.79 -24.13
N ASN A 222 -27.21 -12.50 -23.39
CA ASN A 222 -26.30 -13.52 -22.90
C ASN A 222 -26.98 -14.54 -21.98
N ALA A 223 -26.83 -15.82 -22.31
CA ALA A 223 -27.45 -16.95 -21.60
C ALA A 223 -27.05 -17.08 -20.11
N HIS A 224 -25.99 -16.41 -19.67
CA HIS A 224 -25.59 -16.35 -18.26
C HIS A 224 -26.43 -15.37 -17.43
N LEU A 225 -26.97 -14.29 -18.01
CA LEU A 225 -27.67 -13.23 -17.26
C LEU A 225 -28.80 -13.77 -16.39
N ALA A 226 -29.65 -14.64 -16.93
CA ALA A 226 -30.74 -15.26 -16.17
C ALA A 226 -30.26 -16.16 -15.02
N LYS A 227 -29.11 -16.84 -15.18
CA LYS A 227 -28.50 -17.64 -14.10
C LYS A 227 -27.91 -16.75 -13.01
N VAL A 228 -27.14 -15.73 -13.38
CA VAL A 228 -26.49 -14.82 -12.44
C VAL A 228 -27.51 -14.03 -11.63
N THR A 229 -28.59 -13.58 -12.29
CA THR A 229 -29.73 -12.90 -11.62
C THR A 229 -30.42 -13.83 -10.61
N ALA A 230 -30.72 -15.08 -10.99
CA ALA A 230 -31.31 -16.06 -10.09
C ALA A 230 -30.39 -16.40 -8.91
N PHE A 231 -29.09 -16.58 -9.18
CA PHE A 231 -28.08 -16.86 -8.16
C PHE A 231 -27.99 -15.72 -7.12
N LEU A 232 -27.97 -14.45 -7.57
CA LEU A 232 -27.94 -13.28 -6.69
C LEU A 232 -29.26 -13.12 -5.91
N ALA A 233 -30.41 -13.45 -6.49
CA ALA A 233 -31.69 -13.47 -5.80
C ALA A 233 -31.70 -14.52 -4.67
N ASP A 234 -31.31 -15.76 -4.96
CA ASP A 234 -31.25 -16.86 -3.97
C ASP A 234 -30.26 -16.61 -2.82
N HIS A 235 -29.30 -15.69 -2.99
CA HIS A 235 -28.28 -15.34 -1.99
C HIS A 235 -28.40 -13.90 -1.45
N THR A 236 -29.52 -13.21 -1.67
CA THR A 236 -29.73 -11.82 -1.22
C THR A 236 -29.52 -11.65 0.30
N ASP A 237 -30.02 -12.58 1.11
CA ASP A 237 -29.77 -12.61 2.57
C ASP A 237 -28.26 -12.60 2.91
N ALA A 238 -27.47 -13.40 2.20
CA ALA A 238 -26.04 -13.59 2.48
C ALA A 238 -25.18 -12.41 2.04
N TYR A 239 -25.63 -11.64 1.04
CA TYR A 239 -24.90 -10.49 0.50
C TYR A 239 -25.33 -9.17 1.15
N ALA A 240 -26.64 -8.89 1.19
CA ALA A 240 -27.17 -7.62 1.66
C ALA A 240 -27.58 -7.60 3.14
N TYR A 241 -27.83 -8.77 3.77
CA TYR A 241 -28.28 -8.86 5.16
C TYR A 241 -27.39 -9.76 6.04
N PRO A 242 -26.05 -9.60 6.03
CA PRO A 242 -25.13 -10.51 6.75
C PRO A 242 -25.27 -10.46 8.28
N SER A 243 -25.92 -9.43 8.84
CA SER A 243 -26.28 -9.36 10.26
C SER A 243 -27.56 -10.14 10.61
N GLY A 244 -28.31 -10.58 9.60
CA GLY A 244 -29.63 -11.20 9.70
C GLY A 244 -30.68 -10.42 8.90
N LYS A 245 -31.59 -11.14 8.24
CA LYS A 245 -32.69 -10.64 7.40
C LYS A 245 -33.70 -9.64 8.04
N ASP A 246 -33.65 -9.46 9.36
CA ASP A 246 -34.51 -8.52 10.10
C ASP A 246 -33.69 -7.33 10.68
N GLU A 247 -32.40 -7.24 10.37
CA GLU A 247 -31.49 -6.14 10.71
C GLU A 247 -31.29 -5.19 9.52
N ALA A 248 -30.65 -4.04 9.77
CA ALA A 248 -30.35 -3.08 8.69
C ALA A 248 -29.37 -3.67 7.66
N PRO A 249 -29.61 -3.44 6.35
CA PRO A 249 -28.79 -4.01 5.29
C PRO A 249 -27.38 -3.41 5.24
N ASP A 250 -26.48 -4.08 4.53
CA ASP A 250 -25.39 -3.41 3.83
C ASP A 250 -26.01 -2.62 2.65
N ALA A 251 -26.04 -1.29 2.78
CA ALA A 251 -26.68 -0.44 1.77
C ALA A 251 -26.02 -0.55 0.38
N THR A 252 -24.72 -0.85 0.32
CA THR A 252 -23.98 -0.93 -0.94
C THR A 252 -24.28 -2.23 -1.68
N ALA A 253 -24.39 -3.35 -0.95
CA ALA A 253 -24.87 -4.62 -1.49
C ALA A 253 -26.36 -4.55 -1.88
N ALA A 254 -27.22 -3.97 -1.03
CA ALA A 254 -28.64 -3.80 -1.33
C ALA A 254 -28.87 -2.91 -2.57
N ALA A 255 -28.13 -1.81 -2.69
CA ALA A 255 -28.15 -0.96 -3.88
C ALA A 255 -27.66 -1.71 -5.13
N ARG A 256 -26.58 -2.48 -5.03
CA ARG A 256 -26.08 -3.31 -6.14
C ARG A 256 -27.14 -4.33 -6.60
N LEU A 257 -27.80 -5.03 -5.69
CA LEU A 257 -28.87 -5.98 -6.02
C LEU A 257 -30.12 -5.31 -6.59
N ALA A 258 -30.49 -4.12 -6.11
CA ALA A 258 -31.58 -3.34 -6.69
C ALA A 258 -31.27 -2.90 -8.14
N LEU A 259 -30.03 -2.46 -8.39
CA LEU A 259 -29.54 -2.14 -9.74
C LEU A 259 -29.44 -3.38 -10.64
N VAL A 260 -29.18 -4.57 -10.10
CA VAL A 260 -29.26 -5.85 -10.83
C VAL A 260 -30.69 -6.14 -11.29
N ALA A 261 -31.68 -5.99 -10.42
CA ALA A 261 -33.09 -6.16 -10.79
C ALA A 261 -33.50 -5.18 -11.88
N GLU A 262 -33.22 -3.89 -11.69
CA GLU A 262 -33.48 -2.82 -12.65
C GLU A 262 -32.77 -3.01 -14.00
N ALA A 263 -31.53 -3.50 -14.00
CA ALA A 263 -30.77 -3.80 -15.21
C ALA A 263 -31.32 -5.02 -15.98
N THR A 264 -32.04 -5.93 -15.32
CA THR A 264 -32.58 -7.17 -15.89
C THR A 264 -34.12 -7.18 -16.00
N GLU A 265 -34.74 -5.99 -15.97
CA GLU A 265 -36.19 -5.78 -16.09
C GLU A 265 -37.04 -6.47 -14.98
N GLY A 266 -36.42 -6.80 -13.84
CA GLY A 266 -37.06 -7.29 -12.62
C GLY A 266 -37.50 -6.17 -11.66
N ASP A 267 -38.20 -6.53 -10.58
CA ASP A 267 -38.67 -5.58 -9.55
C ASP A 267 -37.74 -5.60 -8.32
N PRO A 268 -37.01 -4.50 -8.02
CA PRO A 268 -36.16 -4.42 -6.82
C PRO A 268 -36.94 -4.44 -5.50
N ARG A 269 -38.29 -4.36 -5.54
CA ARG A 269 -39.17 -4.47 -4.36
C ARG A 269 -39.53 -5.91 -3.96
N GLY A 270 -39.09 -6.89 -4.73
CA GLY A 270 -39.26 -8.31 -4.44
C GLY A 270 -38.02 -9.15 -4.69
N PHE A 271 -36.86 -8.52 -4.91
CA PHE A 271 -35.62 -9.21 -5.26
C PHE A 271 -35.10 -10.01 -4.07
N GLY A 272 -34.85 -11.32 -4.28
CA GLY A 272 -34.47 -12.23 -3.20
C GLY A 272 -35.50 -12.36 -2.06
N GLY A 273 -36.74 -11.88 -2.25
CA GLY A 273 -37.77 -11.82 -1.21
C GLY A 273 -37.80 -10.53 -0.37
N HIS A 274 -36.95 -9.55 -0.66
CA HIS A 274 -36.85 -8.27 0.04
C HIS A 274 -37.36 -7.09 -0.78
N ASP A 275 -37.79 -6.01 -0.11
CA ASP A 275 -37.99 -4.70 -0.74
C ASP A 275 -36.75 -3.84 -0.50
N LEU A 276 -35.74 -4.04 -1.34
CA LEU A 276 -34.43 -3.39 -1.23
C LEU A 276 -34.54 -1.86 -1.24
N ILE A 277 -35.57 -1.32 -1.89
CA ILE A 277 -35.82 0.12 -2.00
C ILE A 277 -36.44 0.66 -0.72
N ALA A 278 -37.41 -0.04 -0.13
CA ALA A 278 -37.96 0.30 1.17
C ALA A 278 -36.91 0.19 2.29
N ASP A 279 -36.05 -0.83 2.24
CA ASP A 279 -35.00 -1.04 3.25
C ASP A 279 -33.89 0.01 3.16
N LEU A 280 -33.45 0.40 1.95
CA LEU A 280 -32.54 1.53 1.76
C LEU A 280 -33.14 2.83 2.31
N VAL A 281 -34.37 3.17 1.90
CA VAL A 281 -35.05 4.40 2.32
C VAL A 281 -35.34 4.41 3.83
N GLY A 282 -35.65 3.26 4.42
CA GLY A 282 -35.91 3.10 5.85
C GLY A 282 -34.66 3.23 6.74
N HIS A 283 -33.46 3.00 6.18
CA HIS A 283 -32.19 2.99 6.90
C HIS A 283 -31.26 4.19 6.59
N VAL A 284 -31.82 5.32 6.16
CA VAL A 284 -31.06 6.59 6.09
C VAL A 284 -30.79 7.15 7.49
N CYS A 285 -29.53 7.41 7.79
CA CYS A 285 -29.02 7.89 9.07
C CYS A 285 -29.59 9.28 9.44
N PRO A 286 -30.33 9.42 10.56
CA PRO A 286 -30.92 10.70 10.97
C PRO A 286 -29.89 11.69 11.56
N ALA A 287 -28.73 11.18 11.98
CA ALA A 287 -27.56 11.92 12.45
C ALA A 287 -26.31 11.01 12.35
N GLY A 288 -25.12 11.60 12.42
CA GLY A 288 -23.85 10.89 12.60
C GLY A 288 -23.29 11.02 14.02
N PRO A 289 -22.02 10.63 14.23
CA PRO A 289 -21.35 10.64 15.54
C PRO A 289 -21.22 12.02 16.18
N GLU A 290 -21.32 13.10 15.39
CA GLU A 290 -21.35 14.50 15.85
C GLU A 290 -22.54 14.80 16.78
N SER A 291 -23.57 13.96 16.76
CA SER A 291 -24.71 14.01 17.69
C SER A 291 -24.36 13.63 19.15
N GLY A 292 -23.16 13.07 19.40
CA GLY A 292 -22.77 12.55 20.71
C GLY A 292 -23.53 11.31 21.16
N SER A 293 -24.32 10.70 20.26
CA SER A 293 -25.06 9.45 20.48
C SER A 293 -24.50 8.33 19.61
N PRO A 294 -24.70 7.03 19.95
CA PRO A 294 -24.27 5.94 19.09
C PRO A 294 -25.03 5.93 17.75
N THR A 295 -24.31 6.04 16.64
CA THR A 295 -24.85 5.96 15.27
C THR A 295 -24.13 4.87 14.46
N PRO A 296 -24.35 3.57 14.74
CA PRO A 296 -23.56 2.49 14.15
C PRO A 296 -23.84 2.34 12.66
N GLY A 297 -22.80 2.44 11.83
CA GLY A 297 -22.91 2.43 10.38
C GLY A 297 -23.17 3.81 9.74
N CYS A 298 -23.04 4.89 10.51
CA CYS A 298 -23.22 6.27 10.04
C CYS A 298 -21.97 7.12 10.32
N THR A 299 -21.59 7.95 9.36
CA THR A 299 -20.55 8.99 9.45
C THR A 299 -21.14 10.39 9.60
N ALA A 300 -22.32 10.63 9.02
CA ALA A 300 -23.07 11.89 9.05
C ALA A 300 -24.59 11.64 8.90
N LYS A 301 -25.38 12.72 9.06
CA LYS A 301 -26.79 12.76 8.66
C LYS A 301 -26.92 12.59 7.14
N GLY A 302 -27.85 11.74 6.71
CA GLY A 302 -28.14 11.47 5.29
C GLY A 302 -27.36 10.31 4.67
N ASP A 303 -26.40 9.70 5.39
CA ASP A 303 -25.81 8.43 4.95
C ASP A 303 -26.89 7.34 4.82
N PHE A 304 -26.79 6.47 3.82
CA PHE A 304 -27.40 5.15 3.91
C PHE A 304 -26.57 4.31 4.89
N ARG A 305 -27.21 3.72 5.89
CA ARG A 305 -26.51 2.97 6.94
C ARG A 305 -25.66 1.85 6.34
N ASN A 306 -24.43 1.74 6.80
CA ASN A 306 -23.41 0.79 6.34
C ASN A 306 -22.87 1.00 4.90
N ALA A 307 -23.21 2.09 4.19
CA ALA A 307 -22.71 2.32 2.83
C ALA A 307 -21.16 2.34 2.71
N GLY A 308 -20.47 2.78 3.77
CA GLY A 308 -19.00 2.72 3.92
C GLY A 308 -18.20 3.75 3.11
N TYR A 309 -18.51 3.87 1.81
CA TYR A 309 -17.78 4.65 0.82
C TYR A 309 -18.73 5.53 -0.02
N GLY A 310 -18.17 6.53 -0.71
CA GLY A 310 -18.90 7.51 -1.50
C GLY A 310 -19.59 6.92 -2.73
N ASP A 311 -19.01 5.87 -3.32
CA ASP A 311 -19.64 5.09 -4.39
C ASP A 311 -20.89 4.36 -3.87
N GLY A 312 -20.82 3.70 -2.71
CA GLY A 312 -21.96 3.05 -2.06
C GLY A 312 -23.13 3.98 -1.80
N GLN A 313 -22.85 5.19 -1.29
CA GLN A 313 -23.85 6.24 -1.11
C GLN A 313 -24.47 6.68 -2.45
N ALA A 314 -23.67 6.77 -3.53
CA ALA A 314 -24.14 7.14 -4.86
C ALA A 314 -25.01 6.04 -5.49
N LEU A 315 -24.58 4.78 -5.41
CA LEU A 315 -25.32 3.60 -5.87
C LEU A 315 -26.69 3.51 -5.18
N ALA A 316 -26.75 3.78 -3.86
CA ALA A 316 -28.00 3.77 -3.11
C ALA A 316 -28.97 4.89 -3.54
N VAL A 317 -28.49 6.11 -3.81
CA VAL A 317 -29.33 7.17 -4.41
C VAL A 317 -29.83 6.74 -5.80
N LEU A 318 -28.95 6.19 -6.63
CA LEU A 318 -29.24 5.77 -8.01
C LEU A 318 -30.24 4.61 -8.08
N ALA A 319 -30.12 3.62 -7.19
CA ALA A 319 -31.04 2.49 -7.08
C ALA A 319 -32.47 2.95 -6.73
N VAL A 320 -32.60 3.86 -5.76
CA VAL A 320 -33.89 4.41 -5.33
C VAL A 320 -34.54 5.24 -6.46
N LEU A 321 -33.74 6.04 -7.18
CA LEU A 321 -34.19 6.79 -8.36
C LEU A 321 -34.68 5.89 -9.48
N ARG A 322 -33.90 4.85 -9.86
CA ARG A 322 -34.24 3.93 -10.94
C ARG A 322 -35.55 3.18 -10.68
N ALA A 323 -35.76 2.73 -9.44
CA ALA A 323 -37.02 2.15 -9.01
C ALA A 323 -38.23 3.11 -9.08
N GLY A 324 -38.05 4.37 -9.48
CA GLY A 324 -39.11 5.37 -9.58
C GLY A 324 -39.53 5.97 -8.23
N VAL A 325 -38.64 5.90 -7.22
CA VAL A 325 -38.89 6.45 -5.88
C VAL A 325 -38.09 7.74 -5.71
N THR A 326 -38.69 8.76 -5.12
CA THR A 326 -37.95 9.99 -4.76
C THR A 326 -36.98 9.68 -3.62
N PRO A 327 -35.65 9.82 -3.81
CA PRO A 327 -34.68 9.54 -2.77
C PRO A 327 -34.85 10.51 -1.58
N PRO A 328 -34.53 10.08 -0.34
CA PRO A 328 -34.55 10.97 0.81
C PRO A 328 -33.67 12.21 0.57
N ALA A 329 -34.26 13.40 0.69
CA ALA A 329 -33.58 14.66 0.34
C ALA A 329 -32.27 14.87 1.11
N GLU A 330 -32.18 14.34 2.33
CA GLU A 330 -30.95 14.33 3.16
C GLU A 330 -29.83 13.48 2.55
N ALA A 331 -30.15 12.38 1.85
CA ALA A 331 -29.17 11.52 1.19
C ALA A 331 -28.65 12.12 -0.12
N VAL A 332 -29.51 12.84 -0.87
CA VAL A 332 -29.08 13.66 -2.01
C VAL A 332 -28.22 14.84 -1.53
N ALA A 333 -28.62 15.51 -0.44
CA ALA A 333 -27.82 16.56 0.19
C ALA A 333 -26.53 16.03 0.85
N ARG A 334 -26.43 14.72 1.14
CA ARG A 334 -25.19 14.09 1.62
C ARG A 334 -24.17 13.92 0.50
N LEU A 335 -24.60 13.59 -0.72
CA LEU A 335 -23.72 13.55 -1.88
C LEU A 335 -23.03 14.91 -2.14
N THR A 336 -23.74 16.03 -2.00
CA THR A 336 -23.13 17.36 -2.15
C THR A 336 -22.26 17.78 -0.97
N GLN A 337 -22.34 17.11 0.20
CA GLN A 337 -21.41 17.27 1.32
C GLN A 337 -20.10 16.48 1.15
N LEU A 338 -20.04 15.52 0.21
CA LEU A 338 -18.82 14.80 -0.16
C LEU A 338 -18.03 15.52 -1.27
N GLN A 339 -18.60 16.59 -1.85
CA GLN A 339 -17.95 17.37 -2.89
C GLN A 339 -16.92 18.35 -2.29
N CYS A 340 -15.67 18.20 -2.74
CA CYS A 340 -14.54 19.02 -2.37
C CYS A 340 -14.59 20.41 -3.03
N GLU A 341 -13.82 21.36 -2.50
CA GLU A 341 -13.90 22.77 -2.91
C GLU A 341 -13.42 23.08 -4.34
N ASP A 342 -12.89 22.09 -5.07
CA ASP A 342 -12.50 22.16 -6.48
C ASP A 342 -13.51 21.49 -7.44
N GLY A 343 -14.55 20.85 -6.90
CA GLY A 343 -15.60 20.14 -7.63
C GLY A 343 -15.47 18.62 -7.66
N GLY A 344 -14.32 18.07 -7.28
CA GLY A 344 -14.16 16.61 -7.12
C GLY A 344 -14.99 16.08 -5.96
N VAL A 345 -15.24 14.78 -5.91
CA VAL A 345 -15.95 14.10 -4.82
C VAL A 345 -15.05 13.02 -4.25
N THR A 346 -14.96 12.95 -2.92
CA THR A 346 -14.08 11.99 -2.26
C THR A 346 -14.70 10.58 -2.20
N SER A 347 -13.86 9.55 -2.32
CA SER A 347 -14.26 8.14 -2.31
C SER A 347 -14.63 7.63 -0.91
N ILE A 348 -14.20 8.29 0.16
CA ILE A 348 -14.49 7.91 1.56
C ILE A 348 -15.65 8.75 2.09
N LEU A 349 -16.52 8.18 2.94
CA LEU A 349 -17.57 8.94 3.63
C LEU A 349 -17.01 9.85 4.74
N ILE A 350 -16.31 10.92 4.35
CA ILE A 350 -15.78 11.93 5.27
C ILE A 350 -16.90 12.68 6.00
N ARG A 351 -16.66 13.11 7.24
CA ARG A 351 -17.61 13.96 7.97
C ARG A 351 -17.56 15.41 7.49
N PRO A 352 -18.63 16.21 7.68
CA PRO A 352 -18.62 17.63 7.32
C PRO A 352 -17.46 18.41 7.97
N GLY A 353 -16.52 18.86 7.16
CA GLY A 353 -15.34 19.61 7.60
C GLY A 353 -14.06 18.79 7.82
N GLU A 354 -14.07 17.48 7.57
CA GLU A 354 -12.84 16.68 7.44
C GLU A 354 -12.14 16.94 6.08
N TYR A 355 -10.90 16.47 5.91
CA TYR A 355 -10.13 16.66 4.67
C TYR A 355 -10.82 15.97 3.49
N CYS A 356 -11.05 16.71 2.41
CA CYS A 356 -11.69 16.23 1.19
C CYS A 356 -10.69 16.22 0.04
N ASP A 357 -10.49 15.04 -0.55
CA ASP A 357 -9.67 14.84 -1.74
C ASP A 357 -10.50 14.16 -2.83
N GLY A 358 -10.49 14.71 -4.04
CA GLY A 358 -11.35 14.24 -5.13
C GLY A 358 -10.82 12.97 -5.79
N ASP A 359 -11.68 11.98 -5.96
CA ASP A 359 -11.46 10.81 -6.83
C ASP A 359 -12.29 10.97 -8.12
N PRO A 360 -11.70 10.93 -9.32
CA PRO A 360 -12.47 11.01 -10.57
C PRO A 360 -13.52 9.91 -10.75
N GLY A 361 -13.29 8.70 -10.25
CA GLY A 361 -14.25 7.59 -10.34
C GLY A 361 -15.53 7.89 -9.56
N THR A 362 -15.38 8.17 -8.27
CA THR A 362 -16.48 8.58 -7.39
C THR A 362 -17.11 9.90 -7.85
N THR A 363 -16.32 10.86 -8.34
CA THR A 363 -16.84 12.12 -8.91
C THR A 363 -17.78 11.86 -10.10
N GLY A 364 -17.44 10.94 -10.99
CA GLY A 364 -18.31 10.55 -12.10
C GLY A 364 -19.63 9.95 -11.61
N LEU A 365 -19.56 8.92 -10.77
CA LEU A 365 -20.75 8.21 -10.26
C LEU A 365 -21.67 9.12 -9.42
N VAL A 366 -21.09 10.01 -8.62
CA VAL A 366 -21.84 11.00 -7.82
C VAL A 366 -22.44 12.09 -8.70
N ALA A 367 -21.74 12.56 -9.74
CA ALA A 367 -22.31 13.53 -10.70
C ALA A 367 -23.52 12.95 -11.45
N LEU A 368 -23.46 11.66 -11.83
CA LEU A 368 -24.58 10.94 -12.43
C LEU A 368 -25.77 10.85 -11.46
N ALA A 369 -25.55 10.40 -10.22
CA ALA A 369 -26.61 10.30 -9.22
C ALA A 369 -27.23 11.67 -8.85
N LEU A 370 -26.43 12.73 -8.79
CA LEU A 370 -26.92 14.11 -8.56
C LEU A 370 -27.71 14.67 -9.75
N HIS A 371 -27.35 14.30 -10.98
CA HIS A 371 -28.04 14.70 -12.19
C HIS A 371 -29.42 14.03 -12.31
N GLU A 372 -29.48 12.70 -12.16
CA GLU A 372 -30.74 11.94 -12.18
C GLU A 372 -31.65 12.28 -10.98
N ALA A 373 -31.09 12.73 -9.84
CA ALA A 373 -31.87 13.29 -8.73
C ALA A 373 -32.47 14.67 -9.02
N GLY A 374 -31.79 15.49 -9.84
CA GLY A 374 -32.19 16.84 -10.21
C GLY A 374 -32.04 17.90 -9.12
N GLY A 375 -32.00 19.17 -9.53
CA GLY A 375 -31.99 20.33 -8.62
C GLY A 375 -30.67 20.55 -7.88
N GLN A 376 -29.61 19.85 -8.27
CA GLN A 376 -28.24 19.99 -7.75
C GLN A 376 -27.28 20.53 -8.81
N ASP A 377 -27.81 21.27 -9.79
CA ASP A 377 -27.16 21.64 -11.06
C ASP A 377 -25.74 22.19 -10.87
N LYS A 378 -25.55 23.10 -9.90
CA LYS A 378 -24.24 23.68 -9.56
C LYS A 378 -23.20 22.64 -9.11
N ALA A 379 -23.62 21.62 -8.36
CA ALA A 379 -22.73 20.54 -7.92
C ALA A 379 -22.32 19.66 -9.11
N VAL A 380 -23.26 19.38 -10.02
CA VAL A 380 -23.00 18.65 -11.27
C VAL A 380 -22.07 19.44 -12.20
N GLU A 381 -22.30 20.75 -12.37
CA GLU A 381 -21.41 21.66 -13.12
C GLU A 381 -19.98 21.64 -12.55
N GLN A 382 -19.84 21.71 -11.23
CA GLN A 382 -18.54 21.66 -10.55
C GLN A 382 -17.85 20.29 -10.74
N ALA A 383 -18.59 19.18 -10.67
CA ALA A 383 -18.05 17.85 -10.90
C ALA A 383 -17.59 17.65 -12.35
N VAL A 384 -18.37 18.11 -13.33
CA VAL A 384 -17.96 18.10 -14.76
C VAL A 384 -16.74 18.99 -15.01
N ALA A 385 -16.62 20.12 -14.32
CA ALA A 385 -15.44 20.99 -14.40
C ALA A 385 -14.19 20.33 -13.80
N TYR A 386 -14.31 19.66 -12.64
CA TYR A 386 -13.24 18.86 -12.05
C TYR A 386 -12.81 17.74 -13.00
N LEU A 387 -13.75 16.96 -13.54
CA LEU A 387 -13.42 15.84 -14.44
C LEU A 387 -12.68 16.31 -15.70
N LYS A 388 -13.12 17.41 -16.33
CA LYS A 388 -12.41 17.98 -17.49
C LYS A 388 -10.97 18.38 -17.16
N LYS A 389 -10.73 18.92 -15.96
CA LYS A 389 -9.40 19.30 -15.44
C LYS A 389 -8.54 18.09 -15.02
N ALA A 390 -9.16 17.01 -14.54
CA ALA A 390 -8.49 15.80 -14.07
C ALA A 390 -8.07 14.85 -15.22
N GLN A 391 -8.66 15.00 -16.40
CA GLN A 391 -8.37 14.14 -17.56
C GLN A 391 -6.97 14.40 -18.15
N ARG A 392 -6.21 13.32 -18.36
CA ARG A 392 -4.91 13.33 -19.04
C ARG A 392 -5.05 13.56 -20.55
N GLN A 393 -3.98 14.06 -21.17
CA GLN A 393 -3.91 14.34 -22.61
C GLN A 393 -3.96 13.08 -23.52
N ASP A 394 -3.80 11.90 -22.93
CA ASP A 394 -3.97 10.58 -23.56
C ASP A 394 -5.39 10.00 -23.41
N GLY A 395 -6.28 10.71 -22.71
CA GLY A 395 -7.68 10.36 -22.44
C GLY A 395 -7.96 9.82 -21.02
N ALA A 396 -6.94 9.37 -20.30
CA ALA A 396 -7.09 8.66 -19.02
C ALA A 396 -7.52 9.56 -17.85
N PHE A 397 -8.02 8.92 -16.78
CA PHE A 397 -8.19 9.52 -15.46
C PHE A 397 -7.27 8.84 -14.43
N PRO A 398 -6.64 9.60 -13.51
CA PRO A 398 -5.89 9.02 -12.40
C PRO A 398 -6.84 8.35 -11.38
N GLY A 399 -6.38 7.27 -10.73
CA GLY A 399 -7.16 6.57 -9.69
C GLY A 399 -7.24 7.30 -8.34
N TYR A 400 -6.46 8.37 -8.14
CA TYR A 400 -6.48 9.26 -6.97
C TYR A 400 -5.66 10.53 -7.25
N THR A 401 -5.87 11.60 -6.48
CA THR A 401 -5.09 12.85 -6.59
C THR A 401 -3.59 12.59 -6.47
N GLY A 402 -2.83 13.02 -7.49
CA GLY A 402 -1.38 12.87 -7.55
C GLY A 402 -0.87 11.59 -8.17
N ALA A 403 -1.75 10.61 -8.51
CA ALA A 403 -1.35 9.45 -9.29
C ALA A 403 -0.82 9.89 -10.67
N THR A 404 0.24 9.23 -11.15
CA THR A 404 0.82 9.49 -12.48
C THR A 404 0.42 8.48 -13.55
N THR A 405 -0.26 7.39 -13.16
CA THR A 405 -0.82 6.36 -14.04
C THR A 405 -2.31 6.60 -14.29
N GLY A 406 -2.85 5.99 -15.34
CA GLY A 406 -4.28 5.95 -15.63
C GLY A 406 -4.93 4.77 -14.94
N SER A 407 -6.10 4.98 -14.33
CA SER A 407 -6.89 3.90 -13.73
C SER A 407 -8.07 3.57 -14.64
N VAL A 408 -8.23 2.29 -14.96
CA VAL A 408 -9.35 1.78 -15.78
C VAL A 408 -10.68 2.02 -15.07
N TYR A 409 -10.71 1.77 -13.76
CA TYR A 409 -11.89 2.00 -12.91
C TYR A 409 -12.34 3.47 -12.94
N ALA A 410 -11.42 4.40 -12.66
CA ALA A 410 -11.74 5.83 -12.65
C ALA A 410 -12.10 6.36 -14.05
N THR A 411 -11.39 5.90 -15.08
CA THR A 411 -11.65 6.30 -16.47
C THR A 411 -13.01 5.80 -16.96
N GLY A 412 -13.42 4.58 -16.58
CA GLY A 412 -14.75 4.04 -16.89
C GLY A 412 -15.89 4.86 -16.31
N TYR A 413 -15.89 5.11 -14.99
CA TYR A 413 -16.95 5.91 -14.35
C TYR A 413 -16.95 7.37 -14.80
N ALA A 414 -15.78 7.98 -15.00
CA ALA A 414 -15.68 9.33 -15.55
C ALA A 414 -16.24 9.40 -16.99
N ALA A 415 -15.97 8.40 -17.84
CA ALA A 415 -16.49 8.34 -19.21
C ALA A 415 -18.01 8.20 -19.25
N GLN A 416 -18.60 7.32 -18.42
CA GLN A 416 -20.05 7.18 -18.28
C GLN A 416 -20.70 8.53 -17.92
N ALA A 417 -20.21 9.16 -16.85
CA ALA A 417 -20.74 10.43 -16.37
C ALA A 417 -20.58 11.57 -17.39
N LEU A 418 -19.39 11.70 -18.02
CA LEU A 418 -19.16 12.72 -19.05
C LEU A 418 -20.01 12.50 -20.30
N ARG A 419 -20.38 11.26 -20.63
CA ARG A 419 -21.31 10.97 -21.74
C ARG A 419 -22.76 11.31 -21.36
N ALA A 420 -23.19 10.96 -20.15
CA ALA A 420 -24.52 11.29 -19.64
C ALA A 420 -24.75 12.80 -19.43
N LEU A 421 -23.68 13.57 -19.22
CA LEU A 421 -23.66 15.01 -18.93
C LEU A 421 -23.21 15.88 -20.12
N ASP A 422 -23.48 15.44 -21.35
CA ASP A 422 -23.21 16.13 -22.63
C ASP A 422 -21.75 16.55 -22.88
N ALA A 423 -20.78 16.09 -22.09
CA ALA A 423 -19.35 16.31 -22.28
C ALA A 423 -18.73 15.23 -23.20
N THR A 424 -19.46 14.87 -24.27
CA THR A 424 -19.21 13.69 -25.12
C THR A 424 -17.77 13.57 -25.62
N ALA A 425 -17.17 14.65 -26.12
CA ALA A 425 -15.79 14.61 -26.63
C ALA A 425 -14.73 14.23 -25.58
N HIS A 426 -14.98 14.49 -24.28
CA HIS A 426 -14.11 14.02 -23.19
C HIS A 426 -14.38 12.55 -22.86
N ALA A 427 -15.63 12.09 -22.94
CA ALA A 427 -15.99 10.68 -22.79
C ALA A 427 -15.45 9.82 -23.96
N ASP A 428 -15.47 10.34 -25.18
CA ASP A 428 -14.89 9.71 -26.37
C ASP A 428 -13.37 9.57 -26.24
N ALA A 429 -12.69 10.59 -25.69
CA ALA A 429 -11.27 10.51 -25.38
C ALA A 429 -10.95 9.46 -24.29
N ALA A 430 -11.81 9.32 -23.27
CA ALA A 430 -11.67 8.32 -22.22
C ALA A 430 -11.89 6.88 -22.75
N VAL A 431 -12.91 6.65 -23.58
CA VAL A 431 -13.14 5.36 -24.26
C VAL A 431 -12.00 5.05 -25.24
N ALA A 432 -11.45 6.05 -25.93
CA ALA A 432 -10.27 5.89 -26.77
C ALA A 432 -9.01 5.52 -25.97
N TRP A 433 -8.85 5.96 -24.71
CA TRP A 433 -7.81 5.44 -23.82
C TRP A 433 -8.08 3.99 -23.46
N LEU A 434 -9.27 3.69 -22.89
CA LEU A 434 -9.66 2.34 -22.48
C LEU A 434 -9.47 1.29 -23.59
N SER A 435 -9.82 1.61 -24.84
CA SER A 435 -9.62 0.70 -25.99
C SER A 435 -8.18 0.25 -26.27
N ARG A 436 -7.18 0.86 -25.62
CA ARG A 436 -5.76 0.47 -25.70
C ARG A 436 -5.29 -0.35 -24.50
N GLU A 437 -6.02 -0.29 -23.39
CA GLU A 437 -5.79 -1.04 -22.15
C GLU A 437 -6.61 -2.34 -22.08
N GLN A 438 -7.48 -2.60 -23.07
CA GLN A 438 -8.18 -3.88 -23.20
C GLN A 438 -7.18 -4.96 -23.61
N LEU A 439 -7.09 -6.03 -22.82
CA LEU A 439 -6.13 -7.12 -23.03
C LEU A 439 -6.61 -8.08 -24.13
N ASP A 440 -5.68 -8.84 -24.73
CA ASP A 440 -5.94 -9.87 -25.76
C ASP A 440 -7.07 -10.86 -25.38
N GLY A 441 -7.29 -11.07 -24.08
CA GLY A 441 -8.34 -11.94 -23.54
C GLY A 441 -9.74 -11.32 -23.44
N GLY A 442 -9.89 -10.01 -23.69
CA GLY A 442 -11.15 -9.26 -23.66
C GLY A 442 -11.43 -8.47 -22.37
N GLY A 443 -10.84 -8.87 -21.24
CA GLY A 443 -10.92 -8.13 -19.96
C GLY A 443 -9.90 -6.97 -19.84
N PHE A 444 -10.00 -6.22 -18.74
CA PHE A 444 -9.15 -5.06 -18.44
C PHE A 444 -8.46 -5.22 -17.09
N GLY A 445 -7.19 -4.77 -16.99
CA GLY A 445 -6.52 -4.58 -15.70
C GLY A 445 -7.08 -3.39 -14.90
N PHE A 446 -6.52 -3.13 -13.72
CA PHE A 446 -6.98 -2.03 -12.84
C PHE A 446 -6.32 -0.68 -13.16
N GLU A 447 -5.02 -0.70 -13.46
CA GLU A 447 -4.20 0.47 -13.85
C GLU A 447 -3.61 0.28 -15.26
N GLU A 448 -3.10 1.37 -15.83
CA GLU A 448 -2.19 1.43 -16.97
C GLU A 448 -1.07 0.37 -16.87
N ASP A 449 -0.70 -0.26 -17.99
CA ASP A 449 0.27 -1.37 -18.09
C ASP A 449 -0.09 -2.68 -17.33
N ALA A 450 -1.26 -2.81 -16.70
CA ALA A 450 -1.62 -4.01 -15.93
C ALA A 450 -1.92 -5.24 -16.81
N THR A 451 -1.15 -6.32 -16.63
CA THR A 451 -1.16 -7.53 -17.49
C THR A 451 -2.30 -8.52 -17.25
N ASP A 452 -3.00 -8.39 -16.13
CA ASP A 452 -3.94 -9.40 -15.63
C ASP A 452 -5.35 -8.79 -15.46
N PRO A 453 -6.40 -9.35 -16.08
CA PRO A 453 -7.72 -8.72 -16.11
C PRO A 453 -8.51 -8.90 -14.81
N ALA A 454 -9.20 -7.84 -14.39
CA ALA A 454 -10.01 -7.78 -13.19
C ALA A 454 -11.44 -7.31 -13.50
N LEU A 455 -12.45 -8.06 -13.01
CA LEU A 455 -13.87 -7.76 -13.23
C LEU A 455 -14.28 -6.37 -12.74
N TYR A 456 -13.76 -5.94 -11.59
CA TYR A 456 -14.08 -4.66 -10.96
C TYR A 456 -13.69 -3.43 -11.80
N ALA A 457 -12.65 -3.57 -12.64
CA ALA A 457 -12.23 -2.53 -13.59
C ALA A 457 -12.87 -2.75 -14.97
N THR A 458 -13.05 -4.01 -15.37
CA THR A 458 -13.72 -4.39 -16.62
C THR A 458 -15.17 -3.88 -16.70
N SER A 459 -15.95 -4.00 -15.61
CA SER A 459 -17.35 -3.56 -15.55
C SER A 459 -17.55 -2.09 -15.95
N PRO A 460 -16.98 -1.08 -15.26
CA PRO A 460 -17.18 0.32 -15.61
C PRO A 460 -16.58 0.71 -16.96
N ALA A 461 -15.52 0.02 -17.43
CA ALA A 461 -14.96 0.20 -18.77
C ALA A 461 -15.91 -0.31 -19.87
N VAL A 462 -16.50 -1.50 -19.68
CA VAL A 462 -17.46 -2.10 -20.61
C VAL A 462 -18.74 -1.27 -20.72
N LEU A 463 -19.28 -0.76 -19.61
CA LEU A 463 -20.43 0.18 -19.64
C LEU A 463 -20.10 1.44 -20.46
N ALA A 464 -18.93 2.04 -20.23
CA ALA A 464 -18.47 3.20 -20.98
C ALA A 464 -18.28 2.92 -22.49
N GLY A 465 -17.78 1.73 -22.84
CA GLY A 465 -17.62 1.25 -24.21
C GLY A 465 -18.95 0.99 -24.93
N ALA A 466 -19.94 0.46 -24.22
CA ALA A 466 -21.32 0.31 -24.69
C ALA A 466 -22.08 1.65 -24.78
N GLY A 467 -21.49 2.75 -24.30
CA GLY A 467 -22.10 4.07 -24.30
C GLY A 467 -23.26 4.22 -23.30
N THR A 468 -23.34 3.33 -22.31
CA THR A 468 -24.37 3.30 -21.26
C THR A 468 -23.79 3.64 -19.89
N ASP A 469 -24.64 3.71 -18.88
CA ASP A 469 -24.29 4.05 -17.50
C ASP A 469 -25.20 3.28 -16.51
N LEU A 470 -24.82 3.19 -15.22
CA LEU A 470 -25.62 2.46 -14.23
C LEU A 470 -27.03 3.04 -14.00
N GLY A 471 -27.28 4.30 -14.36
CA GLY A 471 -28.62 4.92 -14.33
C GLY A 471 -29.54 4.41 -15.45
N ARG A 472 -28.97 3.96 -16.57
CA ARG A 472 -29.71 3.66 -17.82
C ARG A 472 -29.50 2.22 -18.33
N LEU A 473 -28.56 1.47 -17.78
CA LEU A 473 -28.26 0.06 -18.09
C LEU A 473 -29.53 -0.81 -18.06
N THR A 474 -29.81 -1.54 -19.13
CA THR A 474 -30.93 -2.48 -19.21
C THR A 474 -30.66 -3.57 -20.25
N THR A 475 -31.14 -4.80 -20.01
CA THR A 475 -31.18 -5.87 -21.01
C THR A 475 -32.12 -5.57 -22.18
N LYS A 476 -33.00 -4.58 -22.03
CA LYS A 476 -33.98 -4.20 -23.03
C LYS A 476 -33.30 -3.54 -24.24
N GLN A 477 -33.28 -4.23 -25.38
CA GLN A 477 -32.82 -3.63 -26.63
C GLN A 477 -33.65 -2.38 -27.00
N PRO A 478 -33.02 -1.28 -27.44
CA PRO A 478 -33.69 -0.17 -28.11
C PRO A 478 -34.35 -0.63 -29.42
N ASP A 479 -35.43 0.04 -29.84
CA ASP A 479 -36.03 -0.21 -31.16
C ASP A 479 -34.97 0.00 -32.28
N PRO A 480 -34.78 -0.94 -33.22
CA PRO A 480 -33.58 -0.92 -34.07
C PRO A 480 -33.51 0.24 -35.07
N THR A 481 -32.32 0.83 -35.18
CA THR A 481 -31.87 1.56 -36.38
C THR A 481 -30.83 0.71 -37.13
N ASP A 482 -31.21 0.17 -38.29
CA ASP A 482 -30.36 -0.52 -39.28
C ASP A 482 -29.03 0.23 -39.58
N PRO A 483 -27.92 -0.42 -40.02
CA PRO A 483 -27.87 -1.61 -40.88
C PRO A 483 -26.73 -2.62 -40.52
N PRO A 484 -26.10 -3.38 -41.45
CA PRO A 484 -26.55 -4.69 -41.96
C PRO A 484 -25.59 -5.87 -41.62
N ALA A 485 -26.11 -7.11 -41.74
CA ALA A 485 -25.47 -8.34 -41.23
C ALA A 485 -24.35 -8.99 -42.10
N THR A 486 -23.56 -9.89 -41.48
CA THR A 486 -22.82 -11.01 -42.12
C THR A 486 -22.66 -12.16 -41.09
N GLU A 487 -22.47 -13.42 -41.52
CA GLU A 487 -22.74 -14.65 -40.73
C GLU A 487 -21.49 -15.37 -40.13
N SER A 488 -21.71 -16.20 -39.10
CA SER A 488 -20.73 -17.09 -38.42
C SER A 488 -20.57 -18.49 -39.09
N PRO A 489 -19.66 -19.39 -38.64
CA PRO A 489 -20.12 -20.56 -37.85
C PRO A 489 -19.12 -21.27 -36.87
N THR A 490 -19.69 -21.84 -35.78
CA THR A 490 -19.37 -23.05 -34.93
C THR A 490 -18.05 -23.86 -35.09
N THR A 491 -17.50 -24.58 -34.08
CA THR A 491 -18.09 -25.76 -33.34
C THR A 491 -17.21 -26.24 -32.14
N GLU A 492 -17.71 -27.13 -31.24
CA GLU A 492 -17.15 -27.52 -29.91
C GLU A 492 -16.74 -29.06 -29.76
N PRO A 493 -16.70 -29.78 -28.58
CA PRO A 493 -15.59 -30.67 -28.14
C PRO A 493 -15.94 -32.19 -28.01
N PRO A 494 -15.20 -33.08 -27.26
CA PRO A 494 -15.56 -33.42 -25.83
C PRO A 494 -14.48 -34.09 -24.89
N THR A 495 -14.91 -34.50 -23.66
CA THR A 495 -14.19 -34.96 -22.43
C THR A 495 -13.81 -36.49 -22.37
N THR A 496 -13.32 -37.20 -21.32
CA THR A 496 -13.17 -37.08 -19.81
C THR A 496 -12.21 -38.19 -19.23
N GLY A 497 -11.76 -38.17 -17.93
CA GLY A 497 -11.38 -39.42 -17.19
C GLY A 497 -10.42 -39.40 -15.94
N PRO A 498 -10.76 -40.00 -14.76
CA PRO A 498 -9.91 -40.05 -13.52
C PRO A 498 -9.75 -41.42 -12.78
N THR A 499 -8.85 -41.57 -11.75
CA THR A 499 -8.95 -42.54 -10.60
C THR A 499 -7.95 -42.31 -9.42
N THR A 500 -8.02 -43.10 -8.31
CA THR A 500 -7.41 -42.88 -6.96
C THR A 500 -6.84 -44.16 -6.26
N THR A 501 -6.06 -44.05 -5.15
CA THR A 501 -6.19 -44.75 -3.80
C THR A 501 -4.90 -44.92 -2.91
N ASP A 502 -5.00 -44.49 -1.63
CA ASP A 502 -4.55 -45.08 -0.32
C ASP A 502 -3.09 -45.23 0.27
N ARG A 503 -3.05 -45.60 1.57
CA ARG A 503 -2.10 -45.26 2.71
C ARG A 503 -1.50 -46.54 3.41
N PRO A 504 -0.92 -46.63 4.66
CA PRO A 504 -0.47 -45.67 5.73
C PRO A 504 0.90 -46.03 6.46
N THR A 505 1.12 -45.56 7.72
CA THR A 505 2.14 -45.89 8.79
C THR A 505 3.54 -45.22 8.76
N THR A 506 4.18 -44.79 9.87
CA THR A 506 3.79 -44.48 11.29
C THR A 506 4.87 -43.60 11.97
N GLY A 507 4.48 -42.62 12.80
CA GLY A 507 5.38 -41.88 13.72
C GLY A 507 4.79 -40.50 14.16
N PRO A 508 5.03 -40.01 15.38
CA PRO A 508 4.41 -38.77 15.88
C PRO A 508 5.19 -37.51 15.44
N SER A 509 4.87 -37.01 14.25
CA SER A 509 5.21 -35.67 13.77
C SER A 509 4.01 -35.09 13.02
N ARG A 510 3.72 -33.78 13.16
CA ARG A 510 2.60 -33.12 12.46
C ARG A 510 2.73 -33.38 10.94
N PRO A 511 1.65 -33.74 10.21
CA PRO A 511 1.75 -33.99 8.78
C PRO A 511 2.17 -32.73 8.02
N ALA A 512 3.08 -32.88 7.06
CA ALA A 512 3.28 -31.83 6.06
C ALA A 512 2.05 -31.78 5.14
N GLY A 513 1.36 -30.63 5.10
CA GLY A 513 0.19 -30.40 4.25
C GLY A 513 -0.95 -29.57 4.84
N GLU A 514 -0.92 -29.23 6.14
CA GLU A 514 -1.97 -28.43 6.81
C GLU A 514 -1.58 -26.94 7.05
N GLY A 515 -0.40 -26.53 6.60
CA GLY A 515 0.11 -25.16 6.68
C GLY A 515 0.87 -24.76 5.40
N PRO A 516 1.34 -23.51 5.29
CA PRO A 516 1.96 -22.98 4.07
C PRO A 516 3.25 -23.72 3.66
N ASP A 517 3.60 -23.62 2.38
CA ASP A 517 4.86 -24.13 1.84
C ASP A 517 6.01 -23.22 2.27
N LEU A 518 6.60 -23.54 3.42
CA LEU A 518 7.75 -22.83 3.98
C LEU A 518 8.99 -22.87 3.07
N LYS A 519 9.11 -23.83 2.14
CA LYS A 519 10.22 -23.86 1.18
C LYS A 519 10.06 -22.82 0.09
N LYS A 520 8.84 -22.67 -0.44
CA LYS A 520 8.50 -21.55 -1.32
C LYS A 520 8.64 -20.21 -0.59
N GLY A 521 8.15 -20.11 0.64
CA GLY A 521 8.28 -18.92 1.48
C GLY A 521 9.73 -18.49 1.67
N VAL A 522 10.60 -19.42 2.05
CA VAL A 522 12.03 -19.15 2.16
C VAL A 522 12.66 -18.81 0.81
N ALA A 523 12.29 -19.48 -0.29
CA ALA A 523 12.82 -19.16 -1.63
C ALA A 523 12.40 -17.76 -2.12
N TYR A 524 11.18 -17.30 -1.81
CA TYR A 524 10.75 -15.92 -2.04
C TYR A 524 11.60 -14.94 -1.21
N LEU A 525 11.77 -15.20 0.08
CA LEU A 525 12.55 -14.36 1.00
C LEU A 525 14.02 -14.27 0.60
N THR A 526 14.67 -15.37 0.20
CA THR A 526 16.11 -15.37 -0.15
C THR A 526 16.41 -15.10 -1.63
N SER A 527 15.37 -14.83 -2.43
CA SER A 527 15.51 -14.42 -3.83
C SER A 527 16.33 -13.12 -3.97
N ALA A 528 17.15 -13.02 -5.01
CA ALA A 528 17.98 -11.84 -5.27
C ALA A 528 17.17 -10.57 -5.65
N ALA A 529 15.88 -10.74 -5.99
CA ALA A 529 14.95 -9.64 -6.20
C ALA A 529 14.62 -8.92 -4.88
N ASN A 530 14.47 -9.68 -3.80
CA ASN A 530 14.11 -9.19 -2.47
C ASN A 530 15.36 -8.92 -1.62
N LEU A 531 16.18 -9.96 -1.38
CA LEU A 531 17.35 -9.91 -0.50
C LEU A 531 18.57 -9.31 -1.23
N ARG A 532 18.72 -7.98 -1.14
CA ARG A 532 19.82 -7.22 -1.74
C ARG A 532 21.15 -7.80 -1.27
N GLN A 533 22.00 -8.17 -2.25
CA GLN A 533 23.32 -8.77 -2.07
C GLN A 533 23.37 -10.09 -1.24
N GLY A 534 22.22 -10.67 -0.86
CA GLY A 534 22.17 -11.74 0.13
C GLY A 534 22.32 -11.28 1.58
N GLN A 535 22.12 -9.98 1.86
CA GLN A 535 22.50 -9.31 3.12
C GLN A 535 21.37 -8.52 3.79
N TYR A 536 20.53 -7.80 3.04
CA TYR A 536 19.47 -6.97 3.62
C TYR A 536 18.24 -6.82 2.70
N TYR A 537 17.12 -6.41 3.28
CA TYR A 537 15.92 -5.98 2.52
C TYR A 537 15.83 -4.45 2.49
N PRO A 538 15.46 -3.84 1.35
CA PRO A 538 15.27 -2.41 1.27
C PRO A 538 13.88 -1.99 1.80
N ALA A 539 13.74 -0.74 2.23
CA ALA A 539 12.46 -0.19 2.71
C ALA A 539 11.44 0.05 1.57
N ASP A 540 11.93 0.40 0.38
CA ASP A 540 11.22 0.42 -0.90
C ASP A 540 12.11 -0.31 -1.92
N PRO A 541 11.60 -1.20 -2.79
CA PRO A 541 12.40 -1.89 -3.81
C PRO A 541 13.29 -1.00 -4.69
N LYS A 542 12.94 0.28 -4.85
CA LYS A 542 13.66 1.31 -5.64
C LYS A 542 14.74 2.05 -4.84
N LEU A 543 14.69 2.01 -3.51
CA LEU A 543 15.67 2.69 -2.64
C LEU A 543 16.88 1.80 -2.31
N PRO A 544 18.06 2.39 -2.03
CA PRO A 544 19.30 1.64 -1.83
C PRO A 544 19.55 1.25 -0.36
N GLY A 545 19.03 2.00 0.62
CA GLY A 545 19.16 1.70 2.05
C GLY A 545 18.32 0.51 2.55
N ALA A 546 18.60 0.05 3.76
CA ALA A 546 18.00 -1.13 4.37
C ALA A 546 16.86 -0.80 5.35
N ASP A 547 15.78 -1.58 5.29
CA ASP A 547 14.91 -1.77 6.46
C ASP A 547 15.60 -2.81 7.37
N PHE A 548 16.39 -2.32 8.33
CA PHE A 548 17.06 -3.16 9.33
C PHE A 548 16.08 -3.98 10.17
N GLY A 549 14.88 -3.45 10.43
CA GLY A 549 13.83 -4.15 11.18
C GLY A 549 13.27 -5.36 10.42
N LEU A 550 12.98 -5.19 9.13
CA LEU A 550 12.54 -6.26 8.23
C LEU A 550 13.67 -7.25 7.91
N THR A 551 14.91 -6.76 7.80
CA THR A 551 16.12 -7.58 7.64
C THR A 551 16.27 -8.55 8.82
N ILE A 552 16.04 -8.08 10.05
CA ILE A 552 16.01 -8.93 11.23
C ILE A 552 14.78 -9.86 11.25
N ASP A 553 13.59 -9.43 10.83
CA ASP A 553 12.41 -10.32 10.75
C ASP A 553 12.61 -11.49 9.77
N GLY A 554 13.22 -11.24 8.62
CA GLY A 554 13.59 -12.33 7.71
C GLY A 554 14.69 -13.22 8.28
N ALA A 555 15.64 -12.68 9.03
CA ALA A 555 16.63 -13.50 9.73
C ALA A 555 15.99 -14.41 10.78
N TYR A 556 15.02 -13.92 11.58
CA TYR A 556 14.21 -14.77 12.46
C TYR A 556 13.44 -15.84 11.68
N SER A 557 12.87 -15.50 10.52
CA SER A 557 12.15 -16.42 9.64
C SER A 557 13.03 -17.58 9.14
N LEU A 558 14.25 -17.26 8.68
CA LEU A 558 15.25 -18.25 8.26
C LEU A 558 15.79 -19.06 9.46
N ALA A 559 15.92 -18.46 10.64
CA ALA A 559 16.33 -19.16 11.85
C ALA A 559 15.27 -20.16 12.30
N ALA A 560 14.00 -19.76 12.35
CA ALA A 560 12.89 -20.61 12.75
C ALA A 560 12.73 -21.82 11.81
N THR A 561 12.70 -21.56 10.49
CA THR A 561 12.58 -22.63 9.49
C THR A 561 13.84 -23.49 9.32
N GLY A 562 15.03 -22.89 9.44
CA GLY A 562 16.32 -23.58 9.24
C GLY A 562 16.61 -24.02 7.79
N LEU A 563 15.85 -23.50 6.81
CA LEU A 563 15.87 -23.98 5.42
C LEU A 563 16.95 -23.33 4.54
N ASP A 564 17.46 -22.15 4.89
CA ASP A 564 18.54 -21.45 4.17
C ASP A 564 19.50 -20.78 5.15
N ASN A 565 20.35 -21.59 5.79
CA ASN A 565 21.28 -21.12 6.83
C ASN A 565 22.47 -20.32 6.26
N ASP A 566 22.78 -20.46 4.96
CA ASP A 566 23.86 -19.69 4.31
C ASP A 566 23.40 -18.25 3.97
N LYS A 567 22.10 -18.04 3.67
CA LYS A 567 21.52 -16.68 3.57
C LYS A 567 21.19 -16.07 4.93
N LEU A 568 20.78 -16.86 5.91
CA LEU A 568 20.73 -16.41 7.31
C LEU A 568 22.10 -15.90 7.76
N ARG A 569 23.17 -16.65 7.49
CA ARG A 569 24.55 -16.20 7.71
C ARG A 569 24.88 -14.93 6.93
N GLY A 570 24.47 -14.81 5.67
CA GLY A 570 24.67 -13.60 4.87
C GLY A 570 24.10 -12.32 5.50
N ILE A 571 22.90 -12.43 6.11
CA ILE A 571 22.25 -11.34 6.86
C ILE A 571 22.96 -11.10 8.21
N VAL A 572 23.19 -12.15 8.99
CA VAL A 572 23.82 -12.03 10.32
C VAL A 572 25.23 -11.46 10.19
N ASP A 573 26.07 -11.99 9.31
CA ASP A 573 27.44 -11.51 9.09
C ASP A 573 27.47 -10.09 8.48
N PHE A 574 26.38 -9.59 7.88
CA PHE A 574 26.24 -8.18 7.49
C PHE A 574 25.96 -7.28 8.71
N LEU A 575 25.01 -7.65 9.56
CA LEU A 575 24.66 -6.90 10.77
C LEU A 575 25.81 -6.89 11.80
N ASP A 576 26.45 -8.04 11.99
CA ASP A 576 27.46 -8.34 13.01
C ASP A 576 28.80 -7.63 12.75
N HIS A 577 29.27 -7.62 11.51
CA HIS A 577 30.54 -6.97 11.15
C HIS A 577 30.42 -5.46 10.88
N GLY A 578 29.31 -4.82 11.27
CA GLY A 578 29.08 -3.38 11.04
C GLY A 578 28.91 -3.03 9.56
N GLY A 579 28.25 -3.90 8.81
CA GLY A 579 27.95 -3.72 7.40
C GLY A 579 27.16 -2.43 7.11
N LYS A 580 27.41 -1.86 5.93
CA LYS A 580 26.77 -0.64 5.45
C LYS A 580 25.76 -0.95 4.35
N ASP A 581 24.55 -0.41 4.49
CA ASP A 581 23.54 -0.45 3.43
C ASP A 581 23.90 0.50 2.26
N GLY A 582 23.02 0.61 1.27
CA GLY A 582 23.26 1.47 0.11
C GLY A 582 23.24 2.98 0.40
N ASP A 583 22.72 3.41 1.56
CA ASP A 583 22.80 4.80 2.06
C ASP A 583 24.00 5.01 3.02
N GLY A 584 24.79 3.96 3.26
CA GLY A 584 25.96 3.99 4.14
C GLY A 584 25.65 3.85 5.63
N LYS A 585 24.39 3.59 6.02
CA LYS A 585 23.95 3.36 7.39
C LYS A 585 24.30 1.95 7.86
N THR A 586 24.46 1.78 9.17
CA THR A 586 24.77 0.52 9.85
C THR A 586 23.69 0.15 10.86
N LEU A 587 23.77 -1.07 11.41
CA LEU A 587 22.97 -1.50 12.56
C LEU A 587 23.02 -0.48 13.73
N GLN A 588 24.16 0.18 13.94
CA GLN A 588 24.33 1.10 15.08
C GLN A 588 23.69 2.48 14.86
N ASP A 589 23.49 2.87 13.60
CA ASP A 589 22.71 4.06 13.27
C ASP A 589 21.20 3.79 13.47
N TRP A 590 20.74 2.55 13.23
CA TRP A 590 19.34 2.13 13.46
C TRP A 590 19.00 1.78 14.92
N THR A 591 19.98 1.39 15.74
CA THR A 591 19.77 1.12 17.17
C THR A 591 20.10 2.30 18.08
N GLY A 592 20.91 3.26 17.61
CA GLY A 592 21.44 4.36 18.43
C GLY A 592 22.34 3.91 19.59
N ALA A 593 22.84 2.66 19.57
CA ALA A 593 23.46 2.03 20.74
C ALA A 593 24.75 2.74 21.21
N GLY A 594 24.80 3.09 22.49
CA GLY A 594 25.88 3.89 23.09
C GLY A 594 25.80 5.39 22.79
N THR A 595 24.67 5.88 22.26
CA THR A 595 24.33 7.31 22.22
C THR A 595 23.29 7.64 23.30
N LYS A 596 22.96 8.93 23.49
CA LYS A 596 21.81 9.35 24.30
C LYS A 596 20.44 9.05 23.66
N TYR A 597 20.42 8.45 22.47
CA TYR A 597 19.25 8.17 21.64
C TYR A 597 19.09 6.67 21.36
N ALA A 598 19.52 5.85 22.32
CA ALA A 598 19.48 4.40 22.23
C ALA A 598 18.02 3.87 22.20
N LEU A 599 17.66 3.20 21.12
CA LEU A 599 16.30 2.73 20.83
C LEU A 599 16.09 1.35 21.44
N GLY A 600 15.42 1.28 22.59
CA GLY A 600 15.23 0.03 23.34
C GLY A 600 14.64 -1.10 22.51
N GLY A 601 13.61 -0.82 21.70
CA GLY A 601 13.01 -1.80 20.79
C GLY A 601 13.98 -2.32 19.72
N SER A 602 14.73 -1.42 19.06
CA SER A 602 15.71 -1.79 18.03
C SER A 602 16.88 -2.59 18.61
N MET A 603 17.40 -2.17 19.77
CA MET A 603 18.47 -2.90 20.47
C MET A 603 18.01 -4.28 20.92
N GLY A 604 16.82 -4.40 21.52
CA GLY A 604 16.21 -5.68 21.89
C GLY A 604 16.03 -6.59 20.68
N LYS A 605 15.49 -6.06 19.58
CA LYS A 605 15.29 -6.79 18.32
C LYS A 605 16.60 -7.31 17.73
N ALA A 606 17.70 -6.56 17.83
CA ALA A 606 19.01 -6.96 17.31
C ALA A 606 19.75 -7.94 18.24
N ALA A 607 19.73 -7.70 19.56
CA ALA A 607 20.34 -8.57 20.56
C ALA A 607 19.69 -9.96 20.55
N LEU A 608 18.35 -10.03 20.53
CA LEU A 608 17.61 -11.28 20.49
C LEU A 608 17.88 -12.08 19.20
N LEU A 609 18.19 -11.42 18.07
CA LEU A 609 18.65 -12.11 16.86
C LEU A 609 20.04 -12.71 17.05
N ALA A 610 20.99 -11.96 17.64
CA ALA A 610 22.33 -12.45 17.92
C ALA A 610 22.28 -13.72 18.78
N GLU A 611 21.53 -13.68 19.89
CA GLU A 611 21.30 -14.84 20.75
C GLU A 611 20.61 -16.00 20.02
N ALA A 612 19.62 -15.72 19.18
CA ALA A 612 18.91 -16.74 18.41
C ALA A 612 19.82 -17.49 17.42
N VAL A 613 20.94 -16.89 16.97
CA VAL A 613 21.87 -17.51 16.01
C VAL A 613 23.21 -17.94 16.61
N GLY A 614 23.38 -17.83 17.93
CA GLY A 614 24.61 -18.18 18.63
C GLY A 614 25.74 -17.15 18.48
N ARG A 615 25.40 -15.86 18.33
CA ARG A 615 26.30 -14.72 18.50
C ARG A 615 26.18 -14.13 19.90
N ASP A 616 27.21 -13.42 20.34
CA ASP A 616 27.20 -12.71 21.61
C ASP A 616 26.51 -11.34 21.45
N PRO A 617 25.35 -11.09 22.07
CA PRO A 617 24.70 -9.78 22.02
C PRO A 617 25.50 -8.67 22.73
N ARG A 618 26.57 -9.03 23.46
CA ARG A 618 27.52 -8.09 24.09
C ARG A 618 28.65 -7.64 23.16
N ASP A 619 28.79 -8.24 21.97
CA ASP A 619 29.66 -7.75 20.89
C ASP A 619 29.01 -8.02 19.51
N PHE A 620 27.84 -7.39 19.28
CA PHE A 620 27.09 -7.55 18.02
C PHE A 620 27.05 -6.22 17.25
N GLY A 621 27.53 -6.23 16.02
CA GLY A 621 27.72 -4.99 15.24
C GLY A 621 28.79 -4.07 15.83
N GLY A 622 29.68 -4.58 16.69
CA GLY A 622 30.67 -3.79 17.45
C GLY A 622 30.11 -2.99 18.62
N LYS A 623 29.03 -3.45 19.26
CA LYS A 623 28.47 -2.87 20.50
C LYS A 623 27.99 -3.94 21.47
N ASP A 624 28.07 -3.61 22.75
CA ASP A 624 27.32 -4.30 23.80
C ASP A 624 25.87 -3.78 23.83
N LEU A 625 24.97 -4.52 23.17
CA LEU A 625 23.55 -4.17 23.11
C LEU A 625 22.84 -4.44 24.45
N ILE A 626 23.36 -5.38 25.25
CA ILE A 626 22.79 -5.76 26.54
C ILE A 626 23.08 -4.67 27.60
N ALA A 627 24.33 -4.20 27.70
CA ALA A 627 24.67 -3.07 28.56
C ALA A 627 23.98 -1.77 28.12
N ALA A 628 23.76 -1.59 26.81
CA ALA A 628 22.96 -0.48 26.28
C ALA A 628 21.47 -0.61 26.67
N LEU A 629 20.87 -1.79 26.60
CA LEU A 629 19.52 -2.07 27.10
C LEU A 629 19.38 -1.84 28.61
N ASN A 630 20.33 -2.32 29.40
CA ASN A 630 20.39 -2.07 30.85
C ASN A 630 20.44 -0.56 31.17
N THR A 631 21.15 0.21 30.35
CA THR A 631 21.24 1.68 30.48
C THR A 631 19.96 2.38 29.99
N ALA A 632 19.23 1.77 29.06
CA ALA A 632 17.99 2.28 28.50
C ALA A 632 16.75 2.10 29.40
N VAL A 633 16.84 1.35 30.51
CA VAL A 633 15.71 1.19 31.45
C VAL A 633 15.41 2.51 32.15
N CYS A 634 14.26 3.09 31.86
CA CYS A 634 13.81 4.36 32.42
C CYS A 634 13.55 4.28 33.93
N GLU A 635 14.20 5.14 34.72
CA GLU A 635 13.90 5.31 36.15
C GLU A 635 12.51 5.92 36.42
N LYS A 636 11.96 6.63 35.44
CA LYS A 636 10.76 7.48 35.55
C LYS A 636 10.33 7.96 34.16
N ALA A 637 9.09 8.41 34.03
CA ALA A 637 8.63 9.13 32.84
C ALA A 637 9.45 10.42 32.60
N SER A 638 9.74 10.72 31.34
CA SER A 638 10.35 11.98 30.90
C SER A 638 9.33 13.13 30.97
N LYS A 639 9.80 14.37 30.83
CA LYS A 639 8.95 15.57 30.85
C LYS A 639 9.00 16.28 29.51
N ALA A 640 7.84 16.61 28.95
CA ALA A 640 7.71 17.36 27.71
C ALA A 640 8.65 18.60 27.67
N PRO A 641 9.36 18.85 26.57
CA PRO A 641 9.24 18.17 25.26
C PRO A 641 9.87 16.78 25.18
N ASP A 642 10.70 16.36 26.15
CA ASP A 642 11.35 15.05 26.15
C ASP A 642 10.33 13.91 26.31
N ARG A 643 10.33 12.98 25.34
CA ARG A 643 9.47 11.80 25.22
C ARG A 643 10.27 10.49 25.27
N SER A 644 11.54 10.53 25.70
CA SER A 644 12.40 9.35 25.79
C SER A 644 11.82 8.23 26.66
N CYS A 645 11.14 8.56 27.75
CA CYS A 645 10.66 7.60 28.74
C CYS A 645 9.16 7.74 29.00
N ALA A 646 8.38 6.73 28.65
CA ALA A 646 6.92 6.71 28.92
C ALA A 646 6.59 6.54 30.41
N ALA A 647 7.37 5.74 31.14
CA ALA A 647 7.15 5.38 32.54
C ALA A 647 8.47 4.96 33.24
N GLU A 648 8.40 4.66 34.53
CA GLU A 648 9.43 3.81 35.15
C GLU A 648 9.31 2.38 34.60
N GLY A 649 10.44 1.76 34.23
CA GLY A 649 10.48 0.42 33.64
C GLY A 649 10.25 0.35 32.12
N ALA A 650 9.78 1.42 31.47
CA ALA A 650 9.87 1.53 30.01
C ALA A 650 11.34 1.52 29.56
N TYR A 651 11.65 1.10 28.34
CA TYR A 651 12.95 1.41 27.72
C TYR A 651 12.91 2.77 27.00
N THR A 652 14.07 3.43 26.88
CA THR A 652 14.19 4.66 26.10
C THR A 652 13.75 4.44 24.65
N TYR A 653 12.85 5.30 24.17
CA TYR A 653 12.38 5.30 22.78
C TYR A 653 11.79 3.95 22.31
N ALA A 654 11.06 3.26 23.19
CA ALA A 654 10.27 2.06 22.87
C ALA A 654 8.75 2.39 22.84
N PRO A 655 8.18 2.81 21.68
CA PRO A 655 6.83 3.35 21.60
C PRO A 655 5.72 2.28 21.49
N SER A 656 6.02 0.99 21.71
CA SER A 656 5.05 -0.11 21.60
C SER A 656 5.34 -1.25 22.56
N VAL A 657 4.29 -1.99 22.94
CA VAL A 657 4.40 -3.21 23.75
C VAL A 657 5.27 -4.27 23.03
N PHE A 658 5.21 -4.31 21.70
CA PHE A 658 6.09 -5.14 20.88
C PHE A 658 7.58 -4.80 21.11
N SER A 659 7.92 -3.50 21.12
CA SER A 659 9.29 -3.02 21.38
C SER A 659 9.75 -3.33 22.81
N GLN A 660 8.87 -3.12 23.80
CA GLN A 660 9.13 -3.43 25.21
C GLN A 660 9.40 -4.94 25.41
N SER A 661 8.62 -5.79 24.76
CA SER A 661 8.69 -7.25 24.92
C SER A 661 9.96 -7.86 24.32
N LEU A 662 10.40 -7.38 23.15
CA LEU A 662 11.68 -7.80 22.53
C LEU A 662 12.89 -7.50 23.43
N ALA A 663 12.91 -6.32 24.03
CA ALA A 663 13.98 -5.88 24.93
C ALA A 663 14.00 -6.68 26.24
N ILE A 664 12.83 -7.05 26.79
CA ILE A 664 12.73 -7.97 27.94
C ILE A 664 13.29 -9.34 27.59
N MET A 665 12.93 -9.91 26.43
CA MET A 665 13.41 -11.23 26.02
C MET A 665 14.94 -11.27 25.85
N ALA A 666 15.53 -10.23 25.25
CA ALA A 666 16.98 -10.10 25.12
C ALA A 666 17.70 -10.01 26.48
N GLN A 667 17.19 -9.21 27.44
CA GLN A 667 17.78 -9.14 28.78
C GLN A 667 17.67 -10.48 29.53
N LEU A 668 16.53 -11.17 29.42
CA LEU A 668 16.30 -12.44 30.12
C LEU A 668 17.17 -13.59 29.59
N ARG A 669 17.33 -13.70 28.27
CA ARG A 669 18.23 -14.69 27.63
C ARG A 669 19.71 -14.40 27.92
N ALA A 670 20.08 -13.12 28.03
CA ALA A 670 21.41 -12.69 28.43
C ALA A 670 21.71 -12.85 29.95
N ASP A 671 20.77 -13.40 30.74
CA ASP A 671 20.79 -13.57 32.21
C ASP A 671 20.76 -12.27 33.04
N GLU A 672 20.41 -11.13 32.43
CA GLU A 672 20.27 -9.80 33.08
C GLU A 672 18.95 -9.66 33.86
N LYS A 673 18.58 -10.71 34.61
CA LYS A 673 17.27 -10.83 35.28
C LYS A 673 16.97 -9.67 36.23
N ASP A 674 17.98 -9.15 36.93
CA ASP A 674 17.82 -8.00 37.83
C ASP A 674 17.55 -6.68 37.09
N ALA A 675 18.11 -6.50 35.89
CA ALA A 675 17.81 -5.34 35.04
C ALA A 675 16.41 -5.43 34.42
N ALA A 676 15.97 -6.65 34.06
CA ALA A 676 14.66 -6.93 33.50
C ALA A 676 13.49 -6.77 34.49
N GLN A 677 13.72 -6.78 35.81
CA GLN A 677 12.64 -6.72 36.83
C GLN A 677 11.69 -5.54 36.64
N LYS A 678 12.20 -4.32 36.38
CA LYS A 678 11.38 -3.13 36.16
C LYS A 678 10.65 -3.18 34.80
N PRO A 679 11.32 -3.49 33.68
CA PRO A 679 10.65 -3.77 32.41
C PRO A 679 9.52 -4.79 32.46
N ILE A 680 9.71 -5.91 33.17
CA ILE A 680 8.68 -6.94 33.36
C ILE A 680 7.51 -6.37 34.17
N ALA A 681 7.78 -5.75 35.32
CA ALA A 681 6.73 -5.14 36.15
C ALA A 681 5.95 -4.05 35.42
N TYR A 682 6.59 -3.30 34.52
CA TYR A 682 5.93 -2.33 33.65
C TYR A 682 5.08 -3.03 32.57
N LEU A 683 5.60 -4.03 31.87
CA LEU A 683 4.84 -4.82 30.89
C LEU A 683 3.60 -5.46 31.53
N GLU A 684 3.72 -6.06 32.71
CA GLU A 684 2.60 -6.60 33.48
C GLU A 684 1.57 -5.52 33.88
N SER A 685 1.99 -4.27 34.06
CA SER A 685 1.08 -3.16 34.40
C SER A 685 0.25 -2.65 33.21
N LEU A 686 0.63 -3.03 31.98
CA LEU A 686 -0.08 -2.71 30.75
C LEU A 686 -1.14 -3.76 30.37
N GLN A 687 -1.24 -4.89 31.09
CA GLN A 687 -2.26 -5.90 30.81
C GLN A 687 -3.65 -5.40 31.23
N HIS A 688 -4.60 -5.44 30.29
CA HIS A 688 -6.01 -5.18 30.54
C HIS A 688 -6.67 -6.35 31.29
N ASP A 689 -7.77 -6.09 32.00
CA ASP A 689 -8.51 -7.14 32.75
C ASP A 689 -8.91 -8.33 31.87
N SER A 690 -9.16 -8.07 30.58
CA SER A 690 -9.46 -9.03 29.52
C SER A 690 -8.34 -10.04 29.20
N GLY A 691 -7.10 -9.75 29.59
CA GLY A 691 -5.91 -10.52 29.23
C GLY A 691 -5.05 -9.92 28.12
N ALA A 692 -5.53 -8.89 27.44
CA ALA A 692 -4.87 -8.27 26.29
C ALA A 692 -3.88 -7.16 26.70
N TRP A 693 -3.05 -6.74 25.74
CA TRP A 693 -2.25 -5.52 25.80
C TRP A 693 -2.67 -4.52 24.73
N PRO A 694 -2.46 -3.21 24.96
CA PRO A 694 -2.52 -2.19 23.92
C PRO A 694 -1.27 -2.26 23.02
N SER A 695 -1.38 -1.72 21.81
CA SER A 695 -0.28 -1.72 20.84
C SER A 695 0.81 -0.71 21.19
N LEU A 696 0.42 0.52 21.56
CA LEU A 696 1.32 1.65 21.77
C LEU A 696 1.70 1.87 23.24
N ILE A 697 2.85 2.53 23.43
CA ILE A 697 3.37 3.02 24.70
C ILE A 697 3.65 4.53 24.55
N PRO A 698 3.05 5.42 25.36
CA PRO A 698 2.07 5.15 26.43
C PRO A 698 0.76 4.52 25.93
N ALA A 699 0.13 3.73 26.80
CA ALA A 699 -1.07 2.94 26.48
C ALA A 699 -2.23 3.79 25.92
N THR A 700 -2.76 3.37 24.77
CA THR A 700 -3.87 4.02 24.06
C THR A 700 -5.25 3.43 24.37
N GLY A 701 -5.34 2.36 25.19
CA GLY A 701 -6.61 1.73 25.62
C GLY A 701 -7.23 0.76 24.60
N ASP A 702 -6.57 0.58 23.47
CA ASP A 702 -6.81 -0.44 22.44
C ASP A 702 -6.39 -1.84 22.91
N SER A 703 -6.60 -2.87 22.08
CA SER A 703 -6.14 -4.24 22.38
C SER A 703 -5.96 -5.05 21.10
N ASP A 704 -4.72 -5.42 20.79
CA ASP A 704 -4.32 -6.10 19.55
C ASP A 704 -3.72 -7.50 19.77
N VAL A 705 -3.76 -8.32 18.72
CA VAL A 705 -3.29 -9.71 18.72
C VAL A 705 -1.76 -9.79 18.78
N ASP A 706 -1.08 -8.94 18.01
CA ASP A 706 0.37 -8.91 17.84
C ASP A 706 1.09 -8.64 19.16
N SER A 707 0.70 -7.55 19.84
CA SER A 707 1.29 -7.12 21.12
C SER A 707 0.91 -8.06 22.26
N THR A 708 -0.32 -8.58 22.28
CA THR A 708 -0.75 -9.58 23.27
C THR A 708 0.05 -10.89 23.11
N SER A 709 0.32 -11.32 21.87
CA SER A 709 1.09 -12.53 21.58
C SER A 709 2.55 -12.41 22.02
N ILE A 710 3.22 -11.30 21.70
CA ILE A 710 4.64 -11.12 22.08
C ILE A 710 4.84 -10.77 23.56
N ALA A 711 3.88 -10.08 24.19
CA ALA A 711 3.87 -9.89 25.64
C ALA A 711 3.75 -11.23 26.38
N ALA A 712 2.92 -12.15 25.87
CA ALA A 712 2.84 -13.51 26.40
C ALA A 712 4.18 -14.26 26.27
N MET A 713 4.87 -14.17 25.12
CA MET A 713 6.20 -14.78 24.95
C MET A 713 7.26 -14.22 25.92
N ALA A 714 7.24 -12.91 26.17
CA ALA A 714 8.17 -12.27 27.10
C ALA A 714 7.88 -12.60 28.58
N LEU A 715 6.61 -12.78 28.94
CA LEU A 715 6.20 -13.15 30.30
C LEU A 715 6.34 -14.64 30.59
N ASP A 716 6.12 -15.51 29.59
CA ASP A 716 6.42 -16.96 29.71
C ASP A 716 7.91 -17.19 30.00
N LEU A 717 8.80 -16.45 29.33
CA LEU A 717 10.25 -16.46 29.59
C LEU A 717 10.62 -15.87 30.96
N ALA A 718 9.89 -14.86 31.45
CA ALA A 718 10.11 -14.29 32.77
C ALA A 718 9.71 -15.27 33.89
N GLY A 719 8.55 -15.92 33.70
CA GLY A 719 8.05 -17.03 34.50
C GLY A 719 7.56 -16.70 35.91
N GLY A 720 6.73 -17.59 36.44
CA GLY A 720 6.28 -17.62 37.82
C GLY A 720 4.95 -16.91 38.05
N ASP A 721 4.06 -17.58 38.78
CA ASP A 721 2.79 -17.16 39.38
C ASP A 721 2.02 -16.01 38.72
N LYS A 722 2.54 -14.78 38.77
CA LYS A 722 1.89 -13.59 38.19
C LYS A 722 2.02 -13.57 36.66
N ALA A 723 3.21 -13.85 36.13
CA ALA A 723 3.46 -13.96 34.71
C ALA A 723 2.69 -15.15 34.11
N ASP A 724 2.74 -16.32 34.76
CA ASP A 724 1.98 -17.51 34.35
C ASP A 724 0.48 -17.20 34.17
N ARG A 725 -0.14 -16.52 35.15
CA ARG A 725 -1.55 -16.09 35.08
C ARG A 725 -1.81 -15.02 34.02
N ALA A 726 -0.83 -14.16 33.72
CA ALA A 726 -0.94 -13.16 32.67
C ALA A 726 -0.91 -13.84 31.28
N VAL A 727 -0.04 -14.83 31.08
CA VAL A 727 0.03 -15.68 29.87
C VAL A 727 -1.27 -16.48 29.69
N ASP A 728 -1.75 -17.15 30.74
CA ASP A 728 -2.99 -17.96 30.71
C ASP A 728 -4.21 -17.14 30.23
N LYS A 729 -4.31 -15.88 30.71
CA LYS A 729 -5.28 -14.89 30.21
C LYS A 729 -5.01 -14.49 28.75
N ALA A 730 -3.77 -14.19 28.40
CA ALA A 730 -3.36 -13.74 27.06
C ALA A 730 -3.75 -14.76 25.99
N LEU A 731 -3.39 -16.04 26.19
CA LEU A 731 -3.71 -17.11 25.25
C LEU A 731 -5.21 -17.35 25.13
N SER A 732 -5.94 -17.27 26.25
CA SER A 732 -7.41 -17.36 26.23
C SER A 732 -8.08 -16.19 25.52
N TRP A 733 -7.47 -14.99 25.55
CA TRP A 733 -7.97 -13.84 24.81
C TRP A 733 -7.64 -13.96 23.32
N ILE A 734 -6.41 -14.33 22.96
CA ILE A 734 -5.98 -14.55 21.56
C ILE A 734 -6.88 -15.60 20.90
N ALA A 735 -7.08 -16.77 21.53
CA ALA A 735 -7.98 -17.80 21.01
C ALA A 735 -9.42 -17.27 20.80
N GLY A 736 -9.90 -16.38 21.68
CA GLY A 736 -11.18 -15.67 21.54
C GLY A 736 -11.21 -14.55 20.49
N LYS A 737 -10.11 -14.31 19.76
CA LYS A 737 -10.01 -13.40 18.61
C LYS A 737 -9.85 -14.10 17.26
N GLN A 738 -9.74 -15.43 17.23
CA GLN A 738 -9.70 -16.16 15.97
C GLN A 738 -11.02 -15.99 15.20
N LEU A 739 -10.89 -15.69 13.90
CA LEU A 739 -11.99 -15.50 12.95
C LEU A 739 -12.48 -16.87 12.42
N PRO A 740 -13.70 -16.94 11.83
CA PRO A 740 -14.33 -18.23 11.48
C PRO A 740 -13.56 -19.10 10.48
N ASP A 741 -12.70 -18.48 9.66
CA ASP A 741 -11.83 -19.11 8.67
C ASP A 741 -10.51 -19.65 9.27
N GLY A 742 -10.12 -19.15 10.46
CA GLY A 742 -8.86 -19.43 11.14
C GLY A 742 -7.93 -18.23 11.27
N GLY A 743 -8.21 -17.11 10.59
CA GLY A 743 -7.42 -15.89 10.62
C GLY A 743 -7.62 -15.05 11.90
N PHE A 744 -7.03 -13.87 11.94
CA PHE A 744 -7.02 -12.99 13.12
C PHE A 744 -7.13 -11.51 12.74
N PRO A 745 -7.84 -10.68 13.52
CA PRO A 745 -7.96 -9.25 13.24
C PRO A 745 -6.64 -8.53 13.53
N GLY A 746 -6.19 -7.73 12.56
CA GLY A 746 -5.06 -6.81 12.67
C GLY A 746 -5.38 -5.47 12.00
N ALA A 747 -4.37 -4.60 11.89
CA ALA A 747 -4.52 -3.24 11.34
C ALA A 747 -4.96 -3.18 9.87
N ALA A 748 -4.93 -4.30 9.14
CA ALA A 748 -5.27 -4.43 7.73
C ALA A 748 -6.50 -5.34 7.46
N GLY A 749 -7.36 -5.56 8.45
CA GLY A 749 -8.45 -6.54 8.36
C GLY A 749 -8.04 -7.91 8.90
N ASN A 750 -8.45 -9.01 8.26
CA ASN A 750 -8.02 -10.36 8.62
C ASN A 750 -6.56 -10.60 8.22
N SER A 751 -5.62 -10.39 9.14
CA SER A 751 -4.20 -10.17 8.85
C SER A 751 -3.34 -11.43 8.93
N VAL A 752 -2.47 -11.58 7.93
CA VAL A 752 -1.43 -12.60 7.86
C VAL A 752 -0.39 -12.42 8.98
N ASN A 753 -0.02 -11.18 9.31
CA ASN A 753 0.93 -10.84 10.37
C ASN A 753 0.38 -11.27 11.75
N SER A 754 -0.84 -10.85 12.07
CA SER A 754 -1.51 -11.18 13.33
C SER A 754 -1.76 -12.68 13.48
N ALA A 755 -2.12 -13.39 12.41
CA ALA A 755 -2.28 -14.84 12.43
C ALA A 755 -0.95 -15.58 12.68
N ALA A 756 0.16 -15.10 12.10
CA ALA A 756 1.48 -15.68 12.32
C ALA A 756 1.97 -15.51 13.77
N LEU A 757 1.76 -14.33 14.36
CA LEU A 757 2.08 -14.07 15.77
C LEU A 757 1.16 -14.84 16.72
N ALA A 758 -0.13 -14.95 16.40
CA ALA A 758 -1.08 -15.75 17.18
C ALA A 758 -0.69 -17.24 17.22
N ILE A 759 -0.16 -17.81 16.12
CA ILE A 759 0.37 -19.18 16.12
C ILE A 759 1.53 -19.33 17.11
N GLN A 760 2.49 -18.40 17.12
CA GLN A 760 3.61 -18.43 18.07
C GLN A 760 3.15 -18.25 19.53
N GLY A 761 2.20 -17.33 19.77
CA GLY A 761 1.64 -17.10 21.11
C GLY A 761 0.88 -18.31 21.63
N LEU A 762 -0.10 -18.82 20.87
CA LEU A 762 -0.90 -19.99 21.24
C LEU A 762 -0.04 -21.27 21.39
N SER A 763 1.10 -21.36 20.71
CA SER A 763 2.03 -22.49 20.84
C SER A 763 2.70 -22.61 22.22
N LEU A 764 2.67 -21.56 23.05
CA LEU A 764 3.11 -21.62 24.46
C LEU A 764 2.30 -22.66 25.27
N ASP A 765 1.01 -22.86 24.94
CA ASP A 765 0.23 -24.05 25.33
C ASP A 765 -0.36 -24.72 24.08
N GLN A 766 0.52 -25.16 23.17
CA GLN A 766 0.14 -25.82 21.92
C GLN A 766 -0.85 -26.98 22.16
N LYS A 767 -0.75 -27.69 23.29
CA LYS A 767 -1.61 -28.83 23.61
C LYS A 767 -3.08 -28.42 23.84
N ARG A 768 -3.31 -27.23 24.38
CA ARG A 768 -4.65 -26.66 24.64
C ARG A 768 -5.24 -26.00 23.40
N TYR A 769 -4.41 -25.38 22.57
CA TYR A 769 -4.82 -24.54 21.44
C TYR A 769 -4.51 -25.15 20.06
N ASP A 770 -4.29 -26.47 19.96
CA ASP A 770 -3.89 -27.13 18.71
C ASP A 770 -4.93 -26.99 17.58
N SER A 771 -6.22 -26.83 17.92
CA SER A 771 -7.27 -26.59 16.93
C SER A 771 -7.18 -25.17 16.35
N GLU A 772 -6.94 -24.18 17.21
CA GLU A 772 -6.80 -22.78 16.85
C GLU A 772 -5.55 -22.59 15.99
N ILE A 773 -4.43 -23.18 16.41
CA ILE A 773 -3.17 -23.22 15.64
C ILE A 773 -3.37 -23.92 14.30
N GLY A 774 -4.08 -25.05 14.26
CA GLY A 774 -4.37 -25.79 13.02
C GLY A 774 -5.19 -24.97 12.01
N LYS A 775 -6.23 -24.25 12.47
CA LYS A 775 -7.00 -23.34 11.60
C LYS A 775 -6.14 -22.17 11.11
N ALA A 776 -5.31 -21.59 11.98
CA ALA A 776 -4.43 -20.46 11.64
C ALA A 776 -3.35 -20.84 10.61
N LEU A 777 -2.78 -22.03 10.72
CA LEU A 777 -1.86 -22.58 9.72
C LEU A 777 -2.56 -22.78 8.37
N LYS A 778 -3.80 -23.28 8.36
CA LYS A 778 -4.61 -23.40 7.15
C LYS A 778 -4.96 -22.04 6.54
N PHE A 779 -5.27 -21.03 7.36
CA PHE A 779 -5.46 -19.65 6.91
C PHE A 779 -4.20 -19.11 6.22
N LEU A 780 -3.02 -19.21 6.86
CA LEU A 780 -1.76 -18.79 6.25
C LEU A 780 -1.47 -19.54 4.94
N ALA A 781 -1.81 -20.83 4.83
CA ALA A 781 -1.69 -21.57 3.58
C ALA A 781 -2.59 -21.03 2.45
N GLY A 782 -3.79 -20.53 2.80
CA GLY A 782 -4.69 -19.85 1.87
C GLY A 782 -4.27 -18.43 1.48
N GLN A 783 -3.35 -17.81 2.23
CA GLN A 783 -2.81 -16.47 1.94
C GLN A 783 -1.43 -16.49 1.27
N GLN A 784 -0.91 -17.68 0.92
CA GLN A 784 0.37 -17.83 0.24
C GLN A 784 0.18 -17.84 -1.29
N ASN A 785 0.90 -16.96 -1.98
CA ASN A 785 0.85 -16.78 -3.42
C ASN A 785 1.73 -17.80 -4.17
N SER A 786 1.58 -17.82 -5.50
CA SER A 786 2.25 -18.79 -6.38
C SER A 786 3.78 -18.71 -6.34
N ASP A 787 4.33 -17.50 -6.17
CA ASP A 787 5.75 -17.17 -6.01
C ASP A 787 6.34 -17.58 -4.65
N GLY A 788 5.48 -17.90 -3.67
CA GLY A 788 5.85 -18.27 -2.31
C GLY A 788 5.71 -17.17 -1.27
N GLY A 789 5.54 -15.91 -1.68
CA GLY A 789 5.23 -14.81 -0.78
C GLY A 789 3.78 -14.83 -0.29
N PHE A 790 3.41 -13.86 0.53
CA PHE A 790 2.10 -13.80 1.21
C PHE A 790 1.44 -12.43 1.04
N ASN A 791 0.11 -12.43 1.00
CA ASN A 791 -0.69 -11.21 1.09
C ASN A 791 -0.57 -10.57 2.49
N VAL A 792 -0.96 -9.30 2.65
CA VAL A 792 -0.96 -8.61 3.96
C VAL A 792 -2.16 -9.04 4.83
N ALA A 793 -3.30 -9.23 4.18
CA ALA A 793 -4.57 -9.65 4.76
C ALA A 793 -5.42 -10.36 3.71
N GLN A 794 -6.43 -11.12 4.15
CA GLN A 794 -7.40 -11.75 3.25
C GLN A 794 -8.20 -10.72 2.44
N ASP A 795 -8.60 -9.64 3.12
CA ASP A 795 -9.51 -8.61 2.60
C ASP A 795 -8.76 -7.48 1.85
N GLY A 796 -7.44 -7.59 1.75
CA GLY A 796 -6.56 -6.59 1.15
C GLY A 796 -6.23 -6.84 -0.32
N GLN A 797 -5.45 -5.93 -0.92
CA GLN A 797 -4.88 -6.15 -2.25
C GLN A 797 -4.06 -7.45 -2.28
N ARG A 798 -4.36 -8.34 -3.23
CA ARG A 798 -3.56 -9.54 -3.49
C ARG A 798 -2.22 -9.15 -4.10
N GLY A 799 -1.14 -9.72 -3.56
CA GLY A 799 0.23 -9.42 -3.95
C GLY A 799 1.20 -9.76 -2.83
N SER A 800 2.35 -10.35 -3.19
CA SER A 800 3.33 -10.82 -2.21
C SER A 800 4.06 -9.68 -1.52
N ASN A 801 3.73 -9.44 -0.26
CA ASN A 801 4.36 -8.43 0.59
C ASN A 801 5.53 -9.03 1.38
N LEU A 802 6.68 -8.36 1.38
CA LEU A 802 7.92 -8.87 1.96
C LEU A 802 7.86 -9.01 3.50
N ARG A 803 7.17 -8.09 4.20
CA ARG A 803 7.03 -8.11 5.67
C ARG A 803 5.99 -9.14 6.12
N ALA A 804 4.87 -9.24 5.43
CA ALA A 804 3.90 -10.31 5.64
C ALA A 804 4.54 -11.69 5.41
N SER A 805 5.31 -11.85 4.33
CA SER A 805 6.02 -13.09 4.01
C SER A 805 7.05 -13.47 5.08
N ALA A 806 7.86 -12.51 5.55
CA ALA A 806 8.87 -12.76 6.58
C ALA A 806 8.22 -13.29 7.87
N GLN A 807 7.16 -12.61 8.34
CA GLN A 807 6.47 -12.97 9.58
C GLN A 807 5.63 -14.24 9.44
N ALA A 808 4.94 -14.46 8.31
CA ALA A 808 4.18 -15.68 8.05
C ALA A 808 5.05 -16.95 8.03
N VAL A 809 6.19 -16.90 7.32
CA VAL A 809 7.11 -18.04 7.20
C VAL A 809 7.78 -18.39 8.53
N GLY A 810 8.04 -17.38 9.38
CA GLY A 810 8.58 -17.59 10.72
C GLY A 810 7.51 -18.07 11.70
N GLY A 811 6.38 -17.36 11.78
CA GLY A 811 5.31 -17.62 12.75
C GLY A 811 4.58 -18.94 12.52
N ALA A 812 4.47 -19.40 11.27
CA ALA A 812 3.93 -20.72 10.94
C ALA A 812 4.76 -21.91 11.49
N THR A 813 5.94 -21.67 12.07
CA THR A 813 6.67 -22.70 12.83
C THR A 813 6.16 -22.90 14.26
N GLY A 814 5.41 -21.94 14.82
CA GLY A 814 5.01 -21.91 16.24
C GLY A 814 6.13 -21.60 17.22
N ILE A 815 7.37 -21.36 16.76
CA ILE A 815 8.51 -21.12 17.65
C ILE A 815 8.43 -19.70 18.22
N SER A 816 8.24 -19.59 19.53
CA SER A 816 8.32 -18.31 20.28
C SER A 816 9.69 -17.66 20.11
N PHE A 817 9.74 -16.33 19.95
CA PHE A 817 10.99 -15.57 19.89
C PHE A 817 11.86 -15.77 21.15
N ALA A 818 11.24 -15.97 22.31
CA ALA A 818 11.93 -16.27 23.56
C ALA A 818 12.75 -17.58 23.52
N LEU A 819 12.32 -18.55 22.70
CA LEU A 819 12.85 -19.92 22.63
C LEU A 819 13.54 -20.23 21.30
N LEU A 820 13.71 -19.24 20.43
CA LEU A 820 14.28 -19.43 19.10
C LEU A 820 15.80 -19.66 19.18
N GLU A 821 16.26 -20.74 18.54
CA GLU A 821 17.68 -21.12 18.45
C GLU A 821 18.01 -21.75 17.09
N ARG A 822 19.07 -21.26 16.44
CA ARG A 822 19.64 -21.76 15.18
C ARG A 822 21.14 -21.44 15.12
N SER A 823 21.98 -22.26 15.74
CA SER A 823 23.44 -22.12 15.62
C SER A 823 23.90 -22.07 14.16
N LEU A 824 24.73 -21.09 13.83
CA LEU A 824 25.40 -20.94 12.53
C LEU A 824 26.79 -21.60 12.49
N GLU A 825 27.15 -22.43 13.48
CA GLU A 825 28.39 -23.19 13.44
C GLU A 825 28.43 -24.14 12.23
N GLY A 826 29.54 -24.12 11.49
CA GLY A 826 29.75 -24.97 10.31
C GLY A 826 29.08 -24.51 9.01
N THR A 827 28.33 -23.40 8.98
CA THR A 827 27.77 -22.82 7.74
C THR A 827 28.77 -21.88 7.04
N THR A 828 28.58 -21.60 5.75
CA THR A 828 29.62 -20.97 4.91
C THR A 828 29.38 -19.47 4.71
N PRO A 829 30.34 -18.58 5.03
CA PRO A 829 30.24 -17.15 4.73
C PRO A 829 29.99 -16.90 3.24
N GLN A 830 29.00 -16.07 2.94
CA GLN A 830 28.74 -15.63 1.56
C GLN A 830 29.94 -14.80 1.04
N PRO A 831 30.34 -14.93 -0.24
CA PRO A 831 31.37 -14.08 -0.81
C PRO A 831 30.95 -12.61 -0.76
N VAL A 832 31.72 -11.76 -0.08
CA VAL A 832 31.47 -10.31 -0.04
C VAL A 832 31.57 -9.73 -1.46
N PRO A 833 30.56 -8.99 -1.96
CA PRO A 833 30.64 -8.37 -3.27
C PRO A 833 31.73 -7.30 -3.31
N SER A 834 32.83 -7.58 -4.02
CA SER A 834 33.90 -6.61 -4.25
C SER A 834 33.38 -5.41 -5.05
N ALA A 835 33.43 -4.21 -4.47
CA ALA A 835 33.09 -2.95 -5.13
C ALA A 835 34.16 -2.54 -6.18
N SER A 836 34.33 -3.33 -7.23
CA SER A 836 35.21 -3.03 -8.35
C SER A 836 34.56 -2.02 -9.30
N THR A 837 34.79 -0.74 -9.05
CA THR A 837 34.50 0.33 -10.02
C THR A 837 35.22 0.04 -11.35
N PRO A 838 34.51 0.04 -12.49
CA PRO A 838 35.16 -0.16 -13.79
C PRO A 838 36.09 1.02 -14.11
N GLN A 839 37.41 0.82 -14.02
CA GLN A 839 38.35 1.81 -14.54
C GLN A 839 38.28 1.84 -16.08
N ILE A 840 37.73 2.93 -16.61
CA ILE A 840 37.77 3.24 -18.04
C ILE A 840 39.21 3.61 -18.39
N ILE A 841 40.01 2.62 -18.81
CA ILE A 841 41.35 2.86 -19.34
C ILE A 841 41.21 3.41 -20.76
N THR A 842 41.23 4.73 -20.89
CA THR A 842 41.29 5.42 -22.19
C THR A 842 42.68 5.20 -22.83
N PRO A 843 42.79 4.54 -23.99
CA PRO A 843 44.08 4.24 -24.59
C PRO A 843 44.66 5.44 -25.36
N GLY A 844 45.45 6.28 -24.69
CA GLY A 844 46.11 7.41 -25.35
C GLY A 844 46.95 8.31 -24.44
N GLY A 845 48.19 7.92 -24.14
CA GLY A 845 49.15 8.76 -23.41
C GLY A 845 50.53 8.11 -23.29
N THR A 846 51.56 8.70 -23.91
CA THR A 846 52.94 8.18 -23.90
C THR A 846 53.73 8.69 -22.69
N GLY A 847 54.27 7.81 -21.84
CA GLY A 847 55.10 8.26 -20.71
C GLY A 847 55.72 7.20 -19.80
N ASN A 848 56.82 6.58 -20.26
CA ASN A 848 57.87 5.89 -19.48
C ASN A 848 57.55 4.63 -18.66
N ILE A 849 58.55 3.74 -18.60
CA ILE A 849 58.59 2.46 -17.86
C ILE A 849 59.65 2.56 -16.76
N VAL A 850 59.38 1.99 -15.58
CA VAL A 850 60.39 1.40 -14.70
C VAL A 850 59.80 0.13 -14.07
N ASP A 851 60.54 -0.98 -14.09
CA ASP A 851 60.13 -2.28 -13.53
C ASP A 851 60.22 -2.38 -12.01
N THR A 852 59.51 -3.37 -11.44
CA THR A 852 60.09 -4.29 -10.45
C THR A 852 59.40 -5.66 -10.45
N ASP A 853 60.19 -6.74 -10.34
CA ASP A 853 59.75 -8.15 -10.41
C ASP A 853 58.89 -8.62 -9.22
N GLY A 854 58.08 -9.68 -9.42
CA GLY A 854 57.19 -10.18 -8.35
C GLY A 854 56.55 -11.58 -8.43
N GLY A 855 56.91 -12.46 -9.38
CA GLY A 855 56.57 -13.91 -9.33
C GLY A 855 55.08 -14.30 -9.51
N GLY A 856 54.69 -14.68 -10.74
CA GLY A 856 53.32 -15.12 -11.04
C GLY A 856 52.97 -16.55 -10.61
N GLY A 857 51.90 -16.69 -9.82
CA GLY A 857 51.17 -17.95 -9.59
C GLY A 857 49.95 -18.08 -10.51
N ALA A 858 49.51 -19.32 -10.80
CA ALA A 858 48.49 -19.56 -11.83
C ALA A 858 47.06 -19.11 -11.44
N LEU A 859 46.42 -18.31 -12.30
CA LEU A 859 45.00 -17.98 -12.21
C LEU A 859 44.12 -19.07 -12.85
N ALA A 860 42.93 -19.28 -12.28
CA ALA A 860 41.96 -20.26 -12.77
C ALA A 860 41.25 -19.79 -14.07
N SER A 861 40.86 -20.75 -14.91
CA SER A 861 40.32 -20.48 -16.26
C SER A 861 38.81 -20.17 -16.27
N THR A 862 38.46 -18.98 -16.76
CA THR A 862 37.06 -18.61 -17.13
C THR A 862 36.90 -18.14 -18.58
N GLY A 863 38.00 -17.92 -19.33
CA GLY A 863 37.98 -17.29 -20.66
C GLY A 863 37.36 -18.12 -21.80
N VAL A 864 37.07 -19.41 -21.61
CA VAL A 864 36.73 -20.34 -22.70
C VAL A 864 35.27 -20.21 -23.18
N ARG A 865 34.33 -19.72 -22.37
CA ARG A 865 32.89 -19.73 -22.71
C ARG A 865 32.42 -18.57 -23.61
N ILE A 866 33.11 -17.43 -23.60
CA ILE A 866 32.68 -16.24 -24.37
C ILE A 866 32.85 -16.46 -25.88
N GLY A 867 33.97 -17.05 -26.31
CA GLY A 867 34.23 -17.33 -27.74
C GLY A 867 33.22 -18.29 -28.37
N ALA A 868 32.72 -19.27 -27.60
CA ALA A 868 31.70 -20.21 -28.08
C ALA A 868 30.35 -19.52 -28.33
N LEU A 869 29.93 -18.62 -27.42
CA LEU A 869 28.69 -17.86 -27.56
C LEU A 869 28.76 -16.85 -28.72
N ALA A 870 29.89 -16.17 -28.90
CA ALA A 870 30.10 -15.28 -30.04
C ALA A 870 30.05 -16.02 -31.39
N GLY A 871 30.64 -17.22 -31.46
CA GLY A 871 30.56 -18.08 -32.65
C GLY A 871 29.13 -18.56 -32.96
N ALA A 872 28.36 -18.93 -31.94
CA ALA A 872 26.96 -19.32 -32.10
C ALA A 872 26.08 -18.16 -32.61
N ALA A 873 26.25 -16.96 -32.05
CA ALA A 873 25.53 -15.76 -32.51
C ALA A 873 25.85 -15.43 -33.98
N ALA A 874 27.12 -15.48 -34.39
CA ALA A 874 27.52 -15.25 -35.78
C ALA A 874 26.91 -16.28 -36.75
N LEU A 875 26.83 -17.56 -36.35
CA LEU A 875 26.18 -18.61 -37.15
C LEU A 875 24.66 -18.41 -37.28
N LEU A 876 23.97 -17.96 -36.22
CA LEU A 876 22.54 -17.67 -36.26
C LEU A 876 22.24 -16.47 -37.17
N VAL A 877 23.03 -15.40 -37.11
CA VAL A 877 22.90 -14.24 -38.02
C VAL A 877 23.16 -14.65 -39.47
N ALA A 878 24.19 -15.47 -39.73
CA ALA A 878 24.47 -15.99 -41.06
C ALA A 878 23.33 -16.88 -41.60
N ALA A 879 22.75 -17.74 -40.76
CA ALA A 879 21.61 -18.59 -41.12
C ALA A 879 20.35 -17.76 -41.43
N GLY A 880 20.05 -16.74 -40.61
CA GLY A 880 18.94 -15.82 -40.84
C GLY A 880 19.09 -15.04 -42.14
N TRP A 881 20.28 -14.49 -42.41
CA TRP A 881 20.57 -13.79 -43.67
C TRP A 881 20.44 -14.72 -44.88
N TRP A 882 20.93 -15.96 -44.80
CA TRP A 882 20.79 -16.95 -45.86
C TRP A 882 19.32 -17.32 -46.11
N PHE A 883 18.52 -17.48 -45.04
CA PHE A 883 17.09 -17.76 -45.15
C PHE A 883 16.31 -16.61 -45.81
N VAL A 884 16.64 -15.36 -45.51
CA VAL A 884 16.08 -14.17 -46.19
C VAL A 884 16.46 -14.14 -47.67
N VAL A 885 17.74 -14.39 -48.01
CA VAL A 885 18.21 -14.41 -49.41
C VAL A 885 17.57 -15.54 -50.22
N VAL A 886 17.42 -16.74 -49.64
CA VAL A 886 16.74 -17.88 -50.28
C VAL A 886 15.24 -17.61 -50.45
N SER A 887 14.55 -17.09 -49.42
CA SER A 887 13.13 -16.74 -49.48
C SER A 887 12.84 -15.69 -50.55
N ARG A 888 13.67 -14.64 -50.63
CA ARG A 888 13.52 -13.55 -51.60
C ARG A 888 13.71 -14.04 -53.05
N ARG A 889 14.75 -14.83 -53.32
CA ARG A 889 14.95 -15.48 -54.63
C ARG A 889 13.83 -16.45 -55.01
N ARG A 890 13.16 -17.05 -54.04
CA ARG A 890 12.02 -17.92 -54.27
C ARG A 890 10.76 -17.13 -54.65
N ALA A 891 10.49 -16.01 -53.98
CA ALA A 891 9.41 -15.09 -54.35
C ALA A 891 9.62 -14.47 -55.76
N GLU A 892 10.86 -14.14 -56.12
CA GLU A 892 11.26 -13.69 -57.46
C GLU A 892 11.05 -14.79 -58.53
N ALA A 893 11.29 -16.06 -58.20
CA ALA A 893 11.08 -17.20 -59.11
C ALA A 893 9.61 -17.64 -59.22
N GLU A 894 8.79 -17.40 -58.20
CA GLU A 894 7.36 -17.74 -58.14
C GLU A 894 6.44 -16.56 -58.58
N GLY A 895 7.02 -15.41 -58.96
CA GLY A 895 6.32 -14.30 -59.60
C GLY A 895 5.35 -13.53 -58.68
N ARG A 896 5.72 -13.35 -57.40
CA ARG A 896 4.84 -12.74 -56.37
C ARG A 896 5.35 -11.41 -55.79
N ILE A 897 6.33 -10.78 -56.44
CA ILE A 897 6.82 -9.41 -56.18
C ILE A 897 7.13 -8.77 -57.55
#